data_AF-A0AAE0AD64-F1
#
_entry.id   AF-A0AAE0AD64-F1
#
_cell.length_a   1.000
_cell.length_b   1.000
_cell.length_c   1.000
_cell.angle_alpha   90.00
_cell.angle_beta   90.00
_cell.angle_gamma   90.00
#
_symmetry.space_group_name_H-M   'P 1'
#
loop_
_entity.id
_entity.type
_entity.pdbx_description
1 polymer ?
#
loop_
_entity_poly.entity_id
_entity_poly.type
_entity_poly.pdbx_seq_one_letter_code
_entity_poly.pdbx_strand_id
1 'polypeptide(L)'
;MGDFNEVCYDSEKSWGLRKRWSAMSDFREALEDSKLEDMGFQGPKYTWSNKREGTGLIMERLDRGMCNEEWRTLFPFFSVRHLDFWGSDHRPILLEFSDSWDPGNGCGFRKARRCGVLLNNWNTKKRESHRKEIAHRRKELGLANRADIPKSWRVIRSLEEKLDQALEVEERYWCQRDKVEWMKSGDRNSGYFHAHASTRKGCNRLSGLFDDNGQWTESKKGLEEIICRYFSNLYESSSPNLERINAVLEGVHAKLSDQMARFLGMKFSEADVQKAVFDMSPIKAPGKDGLPAIFYQKYWGTIGMSVTDCCLDVLNNGGSVQGFNNTIITLIPKKHSPEVVSGYRPISLCNVLYKIIAKAITNRLRSVLDGVISESQSACLPGRLIYDNTVVGFECLHGIKRRRRKKGSMAIKLDMSKAYDRVEWIFVEKMMLKMGFPEQWVNLILRCISSVTYSFMLNGEVSGNIIPSRGLRQGNLISPYLFLICSEGLSCLIRNAQIQGKLTGFKCSKSGPVVSHLFFADDSLLFTEANNVNCLEVRHILDEYGSVSGQVVNYNKSAMCVSPSIPSCEGKRLADLVGVNLVVCHEKYLGLRCFTGRSKRQLFADIVDRVWGKLKGWGEKLLSVGGKDVLIKAVIQSIPTYAMSMFRLPKSLISEIHRLCARFWWGGSMEKRKMHWCKWRKLCTRKEEGGLGFKNLETFNRALLAKQGWRILKNLESLVARVLKGCYFSRGGFLDAAKKDSNSFVWKSIIWGKGILDAGMRWRVGNGSSIIIYNDRWIQRPSTFKIISSPKLGSNAKVERLISPSGGWDLQKINCNFDKEDVQEILSIPFGSGKTEDTMLWHYDERGLYTVKSGYCIGQELAGSPGVSNNLAAKKWWLGLWKLNIPLKVKIFIWKASHEWIPTRANLTKRGLQLDNKCPMCMTETETTIHALWSCRKLQYARKEWVPSGRVLINNYGQFFDFIYDCFRLLCAMDFEVLCVTVWKVWCARNSFLHDRKRHDVWNSMNWSRVFLGAFQQRGYVVPDKGVKNNLNEIQWQSPDQG
;
A
#
# COMPACT_ATOMS: atom_id res chain seq x y z
N MET A 1 -15.72 50.20 14.87
CA MET A 1 -14.36 50.50 14.35
C MET A 1 -14.49 51.18 13.01
N GLY A 2 -13.73 52.24 12.76
CA GLY A 2 -13.78 52.95 11.49
C GLY A 2 -13.08 54.31 11.55
N ASP A 3 -13.18 55.06 10.46
CA ASP A 3 -12.74 56.45 10.34
C ASP A 3 -13.82 57.40 10.88
N PHE A 4 -13.45 58.22 11.85
CA PHE A 4 -14.35 59.18 12.49
C PHE A 4 -14.18 60.62 11.97
N ASN A 5 -13.24 60.87 11.05
CA ASN A 5 -12.93 62.18 10.46
C ASN A 5 -12.58 63.31 11.45
N GLU A 6 -12.55 63.02 12.76
CA GLU A 6 -12.26 63.99 13.82
C GLU A 6 -11.35 63.41 14.91
N VAL A 7 -10.64 64.27 15.65
CA VAL A 7 -9.73 63.89 16.74
C VAL A 7 -10.32 64.29 18.10
N CYS A 8 -10.04 63.50 19.15
CA CYS A 8 -10.53 63.80 20.49
C CYS A 8 -9.67 64.85 21.19
N TYR A 9 -8.38 64.94 20.86
CA TYR A 9 -7.44 65.88 21.46
C TYR A 9 -6.46 66.45 20.41
N ASP A 10 -5.98 67.68 20.61
CA ASP A 10 -4.98 68.32 19.73
C ASP A 10 -3.68 67.49 19.65
N SER A 11 -3.37 66.72 20.71
CA SER A 11 -2.22 65.82 20.75
C SER A 11 -2.28 64.66 19.75
N GLU A 12 -3.45 64.40 19.16
CA GLU A 12 -3.70 63.36 18.16
C GLU A 12 -3.56 63.88 16.72
N LYS A 13 -3.18 65.16 16.58
CA LYS A 13 -2.75 65.79 15.35
C LYS A 13 -1.26 66.15 15.43
N SER A 14 -0.60 66.16 14.29
CA SER A 14 0.75 66.69 14.13
C SER A 14 0.77 67.64 12.95
N TRP A 15 1.35 68.83 13.17
CA TRP A 15 1.55 69.89 12.18
C TRP A 15 0.25 70.49 11.59
N GLY A 16 0.37 71.65 10.95
CA GLY A 16 -0.76 72.44 10.46
C GLY A 16 -1.48 73.27 11.55
N LEU A 17 -2.58 73.93 11.17
CA LEU A 17 -3.40 74.70 12.11
C LEU A 17 -4.10 73.77 13.12
N ARG A 18 -4.11 74.18 14.40
CA ARG A 18 -4.86 73.49 15.46
C ARG A 18 -6.33 73.37 15.07
N LYS A 19 -6.93 72.20 15.34
CA LYS A 19 -8.37 72.02 15.11
C LYS A 19 -9.16 72.88 16.09
N ARG A 20 -10.37 73.28 15.67
CA ARG A 20 -11.26 74.09 16.51
C ARG A 20 -11.62 73.31 17.77
N TRP A 21 -11.48 73.95 18.93
CA TRP A 21 -11.78 73.32 20.21
C TRP A 21 -13.23 72.85 20.31
N SER A 22 -14.17 73.61 19.72
CA SER A 22 -15.59 73.23 19.68
C SER A 22 -15.81 71.89 18.99
N ALA A 23 -15.24 71.68 17.79
CA ALA A 23 -15.41 70.42 17.04
C ALA A 23 -14.85 69.19 17.78
N MET A 24 -13.71 69.34 18.46
CA MET A 24 -13.16 68.25 19.29
C MET A 24 -14.01 68.01 20.55
N SER A 25 -14.65 69.06 21.08
CA SER A 25 -15.54 68.95 22.24
C SER A 25 -16.84 68.25 21.86
N ASP A 26 -17.48 68.67 20.77
CA ASP A 26 -18.70 68.07 20.23
C ASP A 26 -18.48 66.58 19.92
N PHE A 27 -17.28 66.22 19.41
CA PHE A 27 -16.95 64.83 19.15
C PHE A 27 -16.76 64.00 20.43
N ARG A 28 -16.17 64.57 21.49
CA ARG A 28 -16.08 63.88 22.79
C ARG A 28 -17.46 63.70 23.43
N GLU A 29 -18.30 64.73 23.38
CA GLU A 29 -19.67 64.69 23.89
C GLU A 29 -20.50 63.64 23.15
N ALA A 30 -20.39 63.56 21.83
CA ALA A 30 -21.05 62.52 21.04
C ALA A 30 -20.62 61.08 21.40
N LEU A 31 -19.35 60.88 21.78
CA LEU A 31 -18.85 59.58 22.24
C LEU A 31 -19.39 59.24 23.65
N GLU A 32 -19.44 60.24 24.53
CA GLU A 32 -19.97 60.12 25.89
C GLU A 32 -21.48 59.81 25.89
N ASP A 33 -22.26 60.54 25.09
CA ASP A 33 -23.71 60.31 24.88
C ASP A 33 -23.98 58.90 24.32
N SER A 34 -23.08 58.41 23.46
CA SER A 34 -23.16 57.08 22.87
C SER A 34 -22.64 55.97 23.79
N LYS A 35 -22.12 56.31 24.97
CA LYS A 35 -21.43 55.40 25.91
C LYS A 35 -20.30 54.60 25.25
N LEU A 36 -19.56 55.25 24.36
CA LEU A 36 -18.47 54.65 23.60
C LEU A 36 -17.12 55.12 24.14
N GLU A 37 -16.30 54.16 24.54
CA GLU A 37 -14.92 54.36 24.99
C GLU A 37 -13.92 53.93 23.92
N ASP A 38 -12.80 54.66 23.81
CA ASP A 38 -11.68 54.29 22.95
C ASP A 38 -11.01 53.01 23.48
N MET A 39 -10.89 52.02 22.59
CA MET A 39 -10.31 50.71 22.86
C MET A 39 -8.79 50.76 23.11
N GLY A 40 -8.14 51.92 22.94
CA GLY A 40 -6.69 52.05 22.92
C GLY A 40 -6.09 51.48 21.65
N PHE A 41 -4.76 51.54 21.51
CA PHE A 41 -4.06 50.97 20.36
C PHE A 41 -2.59 50.65 20.65
N GLN A 42 -2.00 49.81 19.80
CA GLN A 42 -0.56 49.55 19.70
C GLN A 42 -0.07 49.86 18.28
N GLY A 43 1.16 50.39 18.15
CA GLY A 43 1.75 50.75 16.86
C GLY A 43 1.81 52.27 16.63
N PRO A 44 1.98 52.72 15.37
CA PRO A 44 2.15 54.13 15.04
C PRO A 44 0.97 55.02 15.47
N LYS A 45 1.29 56.20 16.03
CA LYS A 45 0.30 57.09 16.67
C LYS A 45 -0.78 57.64 15.72
N TYR A 46 -0.41 57.96 14.48
CA TYR A 46 -1.30 58.59 13.49
C TYR A 46 -1.76 57.56 12.47
N THR A 47 -3.05 57.56 12.16
CA THR A 47 -3.64 56.63 11.20
C THR A 47 -3.83 57.24 9.82
N TRP A 48 -3.89 58.58 9.72
CA TRP A 48 -4.03 59.29 8.45
C TRP A 48 -2.89 60.29 8.21
N SER A 49 -2.50 60.49 6.95
CA SER A 49 -1.58 61.54 6.53
C SER A 49 -1.94 62.14 5.17
N ASN A 50 -1.83 63.45 5.05
CA ASN A 50 -2.00 64.15 3.76
C ASN A 50 -0.84 63.93 2.75
N LYS A 51 0.22 63.21 3.16
CA LYS A 51 1.42 62.85 2.35
C LYS A 51 2.17 64.03 1.72
N ARG A 52 2.05 65.25 2.25
CA ARG A 52 2.83 66.40 1.79
C ARG A 52 4.19 66.45 2.47
N GLU A 53 5.18 67.05 1.83
CA GLU A 53 6.54 67.17 2.38
C GLU A 53 6.72 68.50 3.16
N GLY A 54 7.70 68.52 4.07
CA GLY A 54 8.08 69.72 4.83
C GLY A 54 6.98 70.24 5.77
N THR A 55 6.85 71.56 5.87
CA THR A 55 5.88 72.24 6.76
C THR A 55 4.41 72.03 6.36
N GLY A 56 4.16 71.44 5.19
CA GLY A 56 2.82 71.09 4.72
C GLY A 56 2.33 69.71 5.12
N LEU A 57 3.18 68.87 5.73
CA LEU A 57 2.80 67.54 6.22
C LEU A 57 1.78 67.69 7.34
N ILE A 58 0.67 66.94 7.28
CA ILE A 58 -0.31 66.83 8.37
C ILE A 58 -0.55 65.35 8.62
N MET A 59 -0.58 64.96 9.90
CA MET A 59 -0.90 63.60 10.33
C MET A 59 -1.92 63.64 11.46
N GLU A 60 -2.95 62.80 11.38
CA GLU A 60 -4.06 62.76 12.34
C GLU A 60 -4.40 61.29 12.71
N ARG A 61 -4.93 61.06 13.92
CA ARG A 61 -5.51 59.77 14.32
C ARG A 61 -7.02 59.80 14.12
N LEU A 62 -7.48 59.37 12.95
CA LEU A 62 -8.88 59.40 12.54
C LEU A 62 -9.56 58.03 12.67
N ASP A 63 -8.81 56.95 12.45
CA ASP A 63 -9.29 55.59 12.51
C ASP A 63 -9.20 55.04 13.95
N ARG A 64 -10.30 54.49 14.48
CA ARG A 64 -10.35 54.00 15.87
C ARG A 64 -11.23 52.77 16.06
N GLY A 65 -10.96 52.02 17.13
CA GLY A 65 -11.90 51.09 17.73
C GLY A 65 -12.55 51.70 18.96
N MET A 66 -13.88 51.60 19.05
CA MET A 66 -14.67 52.08 20.19
C MET A 66 -15.57 50.94 20.69
N CYS A 67 -15.74 50.81 22.00
CA CYS A 67 -16.68 49.86 22.63
C CYS A 67 -17.51 50.50 23.73
N ASN A 68 -18.67 49.92 24.02
CA ASN A 68 -19.41 50.18 25.24
C ASN A 68 -19.06 49.15 26.35
N GLU A 69 -19.55 49.38 27.56
CA GLU A 69 -19.28 48.56 28.74
C GLU A 69 -19.73 47.10 28.61
N GLU A 70 -20.90 46.86 27.99
CA GLU A 70 -21.40 45.50 27.73
C GLU A 70 -20.45 44.71 26.82
N TRP A 71 -19.96 45.35 25.75
CA TRP A 71 -19.02 44.71 24.83
C TRP A 71 -17.68 44.42 25.52
N ARG A 72 -17.19 45.37 26.34
CA ARG A 72 -15.94 45.21 27.11
C ARG A 72 -16.03 44.06 28.11
N THR A 73 -17.21 43.81 28.67
CA THR A 73 -17.48 42.69 29.57
C THR A 73 -17.48 41.34 28.84
N LEU A 74 -18.05 41.27 27.63
CA LEU A 74 -18.06 40.04 26.82
C LEU A 74 -16.68 39.67 26.27
N PHE A 75 -15.83 40.67 26.02
CA PHE A 75 -14.51 40.49 25.43
C PHE A 75 -13.45 41.20 26.27
N PRO A 76 -13.13 40.72 27.49
CA PRO A 76 -12.23 41.42 28.40
C PRO A 76 -10.76 41.43 27.94
N PHE A 77 -10.41 40.55 27.00
CA PHE A 77 -9.05 40.37 26.50
C PHE A 77 -8.99 40.68 25.00
N PHE A 78 -8.88 41.98 24.68
CA PHE A 78 -8.76 42.47 23.32
C PHE A 78 -7.54 43.38 23.16
N SER A 79 -7.05 43.51 21.93
CA SER A 79 -6.04 44.51 21.58
C SER A 79 -6.27 45.06 20.18
N VAL A 80 -6.15 46.37 20.03
CA VAL A 80 -6.22 47.06 18.73
C VAL A 80 -4.81 47.41 18.27
N ARG A 81 -4.47 47.14 17.01
CA ARG A 81 -3.18 47.44 16.40
C ARG A 81 -3.31 48.28 15.14
N HIS A 82 -2.54 49.35 15.03
CA HIS A 82 -2.36 50.11 13.80
C HIS A 82 -1.29 49.44 12.93
N LEU A 83 -1.66 48.98 11.74
CA LEU A 83 -0.75 48.29 10.83
C LEU A 83 -0.01 49.27 9.90
N ASP A 84 1.07 48.80 9.30
CA ASP A 84 1.76 49.48 8.20
C ASP A 84 1.03 49.29 6.87
N PHE A 85 1.18 50.25 5.96
CA PHE A 85 0.64 50.18 4.61
C PHE A 85 1.62 50.77 3.58
N TRP A 86 1.38 50.43 2.31
CA TRP A 86 2.06 51.02 1.16
C TRP A 86 1.01 51.47 0.14
N GLY A 87 0.86 52.78 -0.06
CA GLY A 87 0.01 53.37 -1.11
C GLY A 87 -1.33 54.01 -0.66
N SER A 88 -1.87 53.70 0.52
CA SER A 88 -3.05 54.40 1.11
C SER A 88 -2.63 55.66 1.86
N ASP A 89 -3.52 56.59 2.18
CA ASP A 89 -3.30 57.67 3.16
C ASP A 89 -3.80 57.30 4.56
N HIS A 90 -4.48 56.17 4.71
CA HIS A 90 -4.94 55.59 5.98
C HIS A 90 -4.18 54.30 6.37
N ARG A 91 -4.05 54.07 7.68
CA ARG A 91 -3.54 52.84 8.29
C ARG A 91 -4.68 51.86 8.57
N PRO A 92 -4.55 50.58 8.15
CA PRO A 92 -5.49 49.55 8.59
C PRO A 92 -5.42 49.34 10.10
N ILE A 93 -6.59 49.12 10.72
CA ILE A 93 -6.71 48.77 12.14
C ILE A 93 -7.09 47.29 12.27
N LEU A 94 -6.38 46.58 13.14
CA LEU A 94 -6.63 45.17 13.47
C LEU A 94 -7.07 45.05 14.93
N LEU A 95 -8.26 44.49 15.17
CA LEU A 95 -8.73 44.09 16.49
C LEU A 95 -8.53 42.59 16.68
N GLU A 96 -7.73 42.21 17.69
CA GLU A 96 -7.46 40.83 18.06
C GLU A 96 -8.08 40.49 19.42
N PHE A 97 -8.60 39.28 19.56
CA PHE A 97 -9.12 38.73 20.82
C PHE A 97 -8.18 37.64 21.32
N SER A 98 -7.79 37.68 22.59
CA SER A 98 -6.95 36.66 23.22
C SER A 98 -7.75 35.86 24.26
N ASP A 99 -8.13 34.62 23.92
CA ASP A 99 -8.64 33.69 24.94
C ASP A 99 -7.50 33.36 25.91
N SER A 100 -7.70 33.64 27.19
CA SER A 100 -6.76 33.28 28.25
C SER A 100 -6.51 31.76 28.27
N TRP A 101 -5.24 31.43 28.50
CA TRP A 101 -4.66 30.10 28.46
C TRP A 101 -5.11 29.33 29.72
N ASP A 102 -6.10 28.44 29.61
CA ASP A 102 -6.42 27.49 30.70
C ASP A 102 -5.46 26.27 30.63
N PRO A 103 -4.62 26.02 31.66
CA PRO A 103 -3.70 24.88 31.69
C PRO A 103 -4.38 23.55 32.06
N GLY A 104 -5.64 23.54 32.50
CA GLY A 104 -6.34 22.34 32.96
C GLY A 104 -7.17 21.64 31.88
N ASN A 105 -6.86 20.36 31.61
CA ASN A 105 -7.74 19.39 30.92
C ASN A 105 -8.31 19.79 29.53
N GLY A 106 -7.54 19.50 28.47
CA GLY A 106 -8.03 19.51 27.07
C GLY A 106 -7.09 20.12 26.02
N CYS A 107 -5.87 20.48 26.43
CA CYS A 107 -4.97 21.39 25.73
C CYS A 107 -4.44 20.88 24.36
N GLY A 108 -4.14 19.58 24.20
CA GLY A 108 -3.49 19.05 23.00
C GLY A 108 -4.35 19.10 21.73
N PHE A 109 -5.65 18.78 21.84
CA PHE A 109 -6.54 18.72 20.67
C PHE A 109 -6.94 20.10 20.16
N ARG A 110 -7.26 21.05 21.05
CA ARG A 110 -7.60 22.43 20.64
C ARG A 110 -6.43 23.09 19.88
N LYS A 111 -5.19 22.88 20.38
CA LYS A 111 -3.95 23.29 19.72
C LYS A 111 -3.77 22.64 18.34
N ALA A 112 -3.96 21.32 18.24
CA ALA A 112 -3.84 20.58 16.98
C ALA A 112 -4.89 21.04 15.93
N ARG A 113 -6.15 21.22 16.34
CA ARG A 113 -7.22 21.71 15.47
C ARG A 113 -6.94 23.12 14.94
N ARG A 114 -6.53 24.05 15.82
CA ARG A 114 -6.15 25.42 15.42
C ARG A 114 -4.97 25.39 14.45
N CYS A 115 -3.94 24.59 14.73
CA CYS A 115 -2.80 24.38 13.84
C CYS A 115 -3.24 23.88 12.45
N GLY A 116 -4.12 22.87 12.39
CA GLY A 116 -4.65 22.34 11.13
C GLY A 116 -5.35 23.39 10.27
N VAL A 117 -6.19 24.24 10.87
CA VAL A 117 -6.88 25.34 10.18
C VAL A 117 -5.87 26.37 9.65
N LEU A 118 -4.93 26.80 10.48
CA LEU A 118 -3.90 27.77 10.09
C LEU A 118 -3.02 27.24 8.94
N LEU A 119 -2.60 25.97 9.02
CA LEU A 119 -1.81 25.33 7.97
C LEU A 119 -2.59 25.20 6.65
N ASN A 120 -3.90 24.92 6.70
CA ASN A 120 -4.72 24.83 5.50
C ASN A 120 -4.90 26.19 4.81
N ASN A 121 -5.12 27.25 5.58
CA ASN A 121 -5.20 28.62 5.08
C ASN A 121 -3.86 29.06 4.46
N TRP A 122 -2.76 28.79 5.16
CA TRP A 122 -1.41 29.05 4.65
C TRP A 122 -1.13 28.30 3.35
N ASN A 123 -1.47 27.01 3.27
CA ASN A 123 -1.25 26.19 2.08
C ASN A 123 -2.05 26.70 0.88
N THR A 124 -3.29 27.15 1.09
CA THR A 124 -4.14 27.69 0.02
C THR A 124 -3.54 28.96 -0.58
N LYS A 125 -3.15 29.92 0.28
CA LYS A 125 -2.49 31.17 -0.15
C LYS A 125 -1.15 30.89 -0.84
N LYS A 126 -0.32 30.03 -0.25
CA LYS A 126 1.00 29.67 -0.80
C LYS A 126 0.88 28.97 -2.16
N ARG A 127 -0.14 28.14 -2.38
CA ARG A 127 -0.36 27.45 -3.66
C ARG A 127 -0.73 28.41 -4.78
N GLU A 128 -1.55 29.41 -4.50
CA GLU A 128 -1.90 30.41 -5.50
C GLU A 128 -0.66 31.22 -5.92
N SER A 129 0.13 31.65 -4.92
CA SER A 129 1.44 32.27 -5.14
C SER A 129 2.38 31.37 -5.96
N HIS A 130 2.48 30.09 -5.61
CA HIS A 130 3.34 29.11 -6.29
C HIS A 130 2.98 28.88 -7.76
N ARG A 131 1.67 28.84 -8.08
CA ARG A 131 1.20 28.73 -9.47
C ARG A 131 1.53 29.97 -10.29
N LYS A 132 1.36 31.15 -9.70
CA LYS A 132 1.74 32.43 -10.30
C LYS A 132 3.26 32.45 -10.54
N GLU A 133 4.06 31.95 -9.60
CA GLU A 133 5.51 31.81 -9.74
C GLU A 133 5.90 30.89 -10.90
N ILE A 134 5.34 29.68 -11.01
CA ILE A 134 5.64 28.78 -12.14
C ILE A 134 5.32 29.43 -13.49
N ALA A 135 4.16 30.10 -13.60
CA ALA A 135 3.75 30.79 -14.81
C ALA A 135 4.72 31.95 -15.16
N HIS A 136 5.11 32.73 -14.15
CA HIS A 136 6.05 33.82 -14.28
C HIS A 136 7.45 33.33 -14.71
N ARG A 137 8.01 32.32 -14.03
CA ARG A 137 9.32 31.74 -14.35
C ARG A 137 9.37 31.11 -15.75
N ARG A 138 8.29 30.47 -16.19
CA ARG A 138 8.18 29.96 -17.58
C ARG A 138 8.22 31.09 -18.61
N LYS A 139 7.55 32.20 -18.32
CA LYS A 139 7.54 33.39 -19.17
C LYS A 139 8.93 34.03 -19.24
N GLU A 140 9.60 34.22 -18.10
CA GLU A 140 10.97 34.74 -18.01
C GLU A 140 11.97 33.88 -18.78
N LEU A 141 11.95 32.56 -18.56
CA LEU A 141 12.82 31.62 -19.28
C LEU A 141 12.53 31.62 -20.78
N GLY A 142 11.27 31.70 -21.18
CA GLY A 142 10.88 31.80 -22.59
C GLY A 142 11.31 33.11 -23.26
N LEU A 143 11.37 34.22 -22.52
CA LEU A 143 11.90 35.50 -23.01
C LEU A 143 13.44 35.48 -23.05
N ALA A 144 14.10 34.89 -22.05
CA ALA A 144 15.56 34.77 -22.01
C ALA A 144 16.11 33.89 -23.15
N ASN A 145 15.40 32.82 -23.53
CA ASN A 145 15.77 31.95 -24.65
C ASN A 145 15.53 32.56 -26.04
N ARG A 146 14.74 33.64 -26.15
CA ARG A 146 14.38 34.30 -27.42
C ARG A 146 15.09 35.64 -27.64
N ALA A 147 15.87 36.11 -26.68
CA ALA A 147 16.61 37.34 -26.83
C ALA A 147 17.85 37.12 -27.71
N ASP A 148 18.03 37.95 -28.74
CA ASP A 148 19.20 37.95 -29.65
C ASP A 148 20.50 38.49 -29.00
N ILE A 149 20.43 38.90 -27.73
CA ILE A 149 21.58 39.43 -26.98
C ILE A 149 22.25 38.26 -26.24
N PRO A 150 23.59 38.15 -26.22
CA PRO A 150 24.33 37.18 -25.41
C PRO A 150 24.11 37.41 -23.90
N LYS A 151 22.94 37.05 -23.37
CA LYS A 151 22.73 37.00 -21.92
C LYS A 151 23.64 35.90 -21.38
N SER A 152 24.43 36.23 -20.37
CA SER A 152 25.29 35.28 -19.67
C SER A 152 24.49 34.02 -19.35
N TRP A 153 24.93 32.87 -19.86
CA TRP A 153 24.32 31.56 -19.64
C TRP A 153 24.01 31.28 -18.16
N ARG A 154 24.71 31.94 -17.23
CA ARG A 154 24.46 31.93 -15.78
C ARG A 154 23.04 32.39 -15.43
N VAL A 155 22.49 33.36 -16.15
CA VAL A 155 21.12 33.89 -15.93
C VAL A 155 20.08 32.88 -16.41
N ILE A 156 20.26 32.30 -17.60
CA ILE A 156 19.37 31.23 -18.12
C ILE A 156 19.39 30.04 -17.16
N ARG A 157 20.58 29.63 -16.71
CA ARG A 157 20.74 28.55 -15.73
C ARG A 157 20.06 28.84 -14.40
N SER A 158 20.20 30.05 -13.85
CA SER A 158 19.53 30.42 -12.60
C SER A 158 18.00 30.40 -12.75
N LEU A 159 17.47 30.83 -13.90
CA LEU A 159 16.03 30.75 -14.19
C LEU A 159 15.56 29.30 -14.35
N GLU A 160 16.35 28.43 -14.99
CA GLU A 160 16.07 27.00 -15.09
C GLU A 160 16.06 26.33 -13.71
N GLU A 161 17.05 26.61 -12.85
CA GLU A 161 17.14 26.07 -11.49
C GLU A 161 15.94 26.51 -10.63
N LYS A 162 15.56 27.80 -10.69
CA LYS A 162 14.38 28.32 -9.99
C LYS A 162 13.08 27.72 -10.50
N LEU A 163 12.94 27.56 -11.82
CA LEU A 163 11.76 26.91 -12.42
C LEU A 163 11.69 25.42 -12.04
N ASP A 164 12.81 24.71 -12.04
CA ASP A 164 12.87 23.30 -11.64
C ASP A 164 12.50 23.13 -10.16
N GLN A 165 12.95 24.00 -9.26
CA GLN A 165 12.55 24.01 -7.84
C GLN A 165 11.04 24.22 -7.70
N ALA A 166 10.46 25.16 -8.45
CA ALA A 166 9.02 25.41 -8.43
C ALA A 166 8.22 24.22 -8.97
N LEU A 167 8.63 23.64 -10.09
CA LEU A 167 7.98 22.45 -10.65
C LEU A 167 8.08 21.22 -9.74
N GLU A 168 9.15 21.11 -8.94
CA GLU A 168 9.31 20.01 -7.98
C GLU A 168 8.28 20.05 -6.84
N VAL A 169 8.00 21.25 -6.31
CA VAL A 169 6.95 21.44 -5.31
C VAL A 169 5.58 21.07 -5.91
N GLU A 170 5.34 21.42 -7.18
CA GLU A 170 4.12 21.04 -7.89
C GLU A 170 4.04 19.51 -8.15
N GLU A 171 5.14 18.86 -8.53
CA GLU A 171 5.20 17.40 -8.70
C GLU A 171 4.89 16.67 -7.39
N ARG A 172 5.52 17.09 -6.27
CA ARG A 172 5.25 16.53 -4.93
C ARG A 172 3.78 16.69 -4.54
N TYR A 173 3.20 17.86 -4.80
CA TYR A 173 1.78 18.12 -4.56
C TYR A 173 0.88 17.15 -5.33
N TRP A 174 1.09 16.99 -6.64
CA TRP A 174 0.26 16.11 -7.46
C TRP A 174 0.49 14.62 -7.14
N CYS A 175 1.73 14.23 -6.84
CA CYS A 175 2.06 12.87 -6.40
C CYS A 175 1.31 12.50 -5.10
N GLN A 176 1.26 13.40 -4.12
CA GLN A 176 0.51 13.19 -2.88
C GLN A 176 -1.00 13.02 -3.13
N ARG A 177 -1.56 13.80 -4.07
CA ARG A 177 -2.99 13.70 -4.43
C ARG A 177 -3.34 12.47 -5.24
N ASP A 178 -2.42 12.05 -6.11
CA ASP A 178 -2.63 10.88 -6.96
C ASP A 178 -2.61 9.57 -6.16
N LYS A 179 -1.93 9.56 -5.01
CA LYS A 179 -1.78 8.41 -4.10
C LYS A 179 -1.15 7.19 -4.78
N VAL A 180 -0.33 7.39 -5.82
CA VAL A 180 0.38 6.33 -6.52
C VAL A 180 1.73 6.08 -5.82
N GLU A 181 1.78 5.00 -5.04
CA GLU A 181 2.95 4.65 -4.20
C GLU A 181 4.09 3.98 -4.99
N TRP A 182 3.85 3.49 -6.21
CA TRP A 182 4.85 2.69 -6.95
C TRP A 182 5.79 3.51 -7.87
N MET A 183 5.47 4.76 -8.22
CA MET A 183 6.31 5.56 -9.10
C MET A 183 7.43 6.25 -8.31
N LYS A 184 8.69 6.07 -8.72
CA LYS A 184 9.84 6.76 -8.11
C LYS A 184 9.97 8.18 -8.68
N SER A 185 10.23 9.17 -7.83
CA SER A 185 10.43 10.57 -8.23
C SER A 185 11.59 10.73 -9.23
N GLY A 186 11.44 11.63 -10.21
CA GLY A 186 12.47 11.92 -11.23
C GLY A 186 12.09 11.61 -12.69
N ASP A 187 10.92 11.01 -12.92
CA ASP A 187 10.37 10.79 -14.28
C ASP A 187 9.51 11.96 -14.80
N ARG A 188 9.40 13.08 -14.05
CA ARG A 188 8.73 14.36 -14.40
C ARG A 188 7.38 14.19 -15.13
N ASN A 189 6.54 13.24 -14.70
CA ASN A 189 5.27 12.95 -15.37
C ASN A 189 4.07 13.60 -14.66
N SER A 190 4.12 14.93 -14.47
CA SER A 190 3.01 15.69 -13.85
C SER A 190 1.70 15.56 -14.62
N GLY A 191 1.75 15.40 -15.95
CA GLY A 191 0.58 15.18 -16.80
C GLY A 191 -0.18 13.89 -16.47
N TYR A 192 0.53 12.78 -16.22
CA TYR A 192 -0.08 11.51 -15.77
C TYR A 192 -0.83 11.70 -14.44
N PHE A 193 -0.17 12.31 -13.44
CA PHE A 193 -0.73 12.51 -12.11
C PHE A 193 -1.94 13.43 -12.14
N HIS A 194 -1.86 14.52 -12.90
CA HIS A 194 -2.97 15.46 -13.07
C HIS A 194 -4.19 14.80 -13.71
N ALA A 195 -4.00 14.07 -14.81
CA ALA A 195 -5.09 13.38 -15.50
C ALA A 195 -5.73 12.32 -14.59
N HIS A 196 -4.93 11.49 -13.91
CA HIS A 196 -5.46 10.44 -13.04
C HIS A 196 -6.19 11.00 -11.81
N ALA A 197 -5.64 12.01 -11.14
CA ALA A 197 -6.31 12.69 -10.04
C ALA A 197 -7.62 13.36 -10.48
N SER A 198 -7.66 13.93 -11.69
CA SER A 198 -8.85 14.58 -12.25
C SER A 198 -9.95 13.58 -12.61
N THR A 199 -9.60 12.49 -13.31
CA THR A 199 -10.55 11.40 -13.58
C THR A 199 -11.13 10.84 -12.29
N ARG A 200 -10.27 10.61 -11.28
CA ARG A 200 -10.71 10.09 -9.98
C ARG A 200 -11.60 11.07 -9.22
N LYS A 201 -11.36 12.39 -9.35
CA LYS A 201 -12.27 13.42 -8.81
C LYS A 201 -13.62 13.38 -9.52
N GLY A 202 -13.64 13.22 -10.84
CA GLY A 202 -14.87 13.07 -11.63
C GLY A 202 -15.69 11.85 -11.22
N CYS A 203 -15.07 10.67 -11.15
CA CYS A 203 -15.76 9.43 -10.78
C CYS A 203 -16.31 9.43 -9.33
N ASN A 204 -15.69 10.18 -8.42
CA ASN A 204 -16.10 10.24 -7.01
C ASN A 204 -17.09 11.36 -6.69
N ARG A 205 -17.46 12.20 -7.67
CA ARG A 205 -18.42 13.28 -7.46
C ARG A 205 -19.82 12.70 -7.28
N LEU A 206 -20.54 13.16 -6.26
CA LEU A 206 -21.95 12.86 -6.07
C LEU A 206 -22.74 13.75 -7.05
N SER A 207 -23.32 13.15 -8.08
CA SER A 207 -24.14 13.85 -9.09
C SER A 207 -25.57 14.10 -8.61
N GLY A 208 -26.18 13.08 -8.01
CA GLY A 208 -27.54 13.13 -7.47
C GLY A 208 -27.92 11.79 -6.84
N LEU A 209 -29.00 11.76 -6.07
CA LEU A 209 -29.52 10.56 -5.42
C LEU A 209 -31.05 10.55 -5.48
N PHE A 210 -31.63 9.36 -5.58
CA PHE A 210 -33.05 9.14 -5.27
C PHE A 210 -33.26 9.10 -3.75
N ASP A 211 -34.33 9.75 -3.28
CA ASP A 211 -34.85 9.58 -1.93
C ASP A 211 -35.71 8.32 -1.80
N ASP A 212 -36.26 8.10 -0.60
CA ASP A 212 -37.09 6.93 -0.30
C ASP A 212 -38.44 6.93 -1.06
N ASN A 213 -38.88 8.08 -1.57
CA ASN A 213 -40.11 8.24 -2.36
C ASN A 213 -39.86 8.11 -3.88
N GLY A 214 -38.61 7.85 -4.29
CA GLY A 214 -38.22 7.76 -5.70
C GLY A 214 -38.01 9.12 -6.38
N GLN A 215 -37.89 10.21 -5.62
CA GLN A 215 -37.62 11.55 -6.15
C GLN A 215 -36.11 11.79 -6.27
N TRP A 216 -35.67 12.23 -7.45
CA TRP A 216 -34.26 12.55 -7.71
C TRP A 216 -33.89 13.93 -7.15
N THR A 217 -32.77 14.02 -6.44
CA THR A 217 -32.25 15.28 -5.92
C THR A 217 -30.76 15.46 -6.22
N GLU A 218 -30.43 16.65 -6.72
CA GLU A 218 -29.05 17.12 -6.96
C GLU A 218 -28.66 18.30 -6.04
N SER A 219 -29.64 18.85 -5.32
CA SER A 219 -29.42 19.97 -4.40
C SER A 219 -28.57 19.52 -3.22
N LYS A 220 -27.66 20.38 -2.78
CA LYS A 220 -26.77 20.08 -1.64
C LYS A 220 -27.57 19.72 -0.38
N LYS A 221 -28.62 20.49 -0.09
CA LYS A 221 -29.47 20.29 1.09
C LYS A 221 -30.22 18.96 1.04
N GLY A 222 -30.82 18.62 -0.11
CA GLY A 222 -31.53 17.35 -0.23
C GLY A 222 -30.59 16.14 -0.23
N LEU A 223 -29.38 16.25 -0.81
CA LEU A 223 -28.36 15.21 -0.68
C LEU A 223 -27.94 15.00 0.78
N GLU A 224 -27.77 16.09 1.55
CA GLU A 224 -27.48 16.03 2.98
C GLU A 224 -28.60 15.34 3.77
N GLU A 225 -29.85 15.71 3.54
CA GLU A 225 -31.02 15.13 4.19
C GLU A 225 -31.17 13.63 3.90
N ILE A 226 -31.04 13.21 2.63
CA ILE A 226 -31.11 11.80 2.23
C ILE A 226 -30.01 10.99 2.92
N ILE A 227 -28.77 11.50 2.94
CA ILE A 227 -27.62 10.80 3.53
C ILE A 227 -27.74 10.73 5.05
N CYS A 228 -28.05 11.84 5.72
CA CYS A 228 -28.20 11.88 7.17
C CYS A 228 -29.30 10.93 7.63
N ARG A 229 -30.49 10.99 7.02
CA ARG A 229 -31.62 10.08 7.32
C ARG A 229 -31.23 8.62 7.12
N TYR A 230 -30.60 8.29 6.00
CA TYR A 230 -30.16 6.92 5.72
C TYR A 230 -29.20 6.38 6.78
N PHE A 231 -28.20 7.16 7.18
CA PHE A 231 -27.20 6.71 8.15
C PHE A 231 -27.67 6.78 9.59
N SER A 232 -28.56 7.70 9.96
CA SER A 232 -29.23 7.70 11.26
C SER A 232 -29.96 6.37 11.48
N ASN A 233 -30.82 5.98 10.53
CA ASN A 233 -31.57 4.73 10.61
C ASN A 233 -30.64 3.50 10.58
N LEU A 234 -29.53 3.56 9.83
CA LEU A 234 -28.58 2.44 9.76
C LEU A 234 -27.84 2.23 11.08
N TYR A 235 -27.44 3.30 11.77
CA TYR A 235 -26.66 3.26 13.00
C TYR A 235 -27.49 3.34 14.28
N GLU A 236 -28.81 3.27 14.18
CA GLU A 236 -29.71 3.13 15.31
C GLU A 236 -29.78 1.66 15.77
N SER A 237 -29.48 1.41 17.05
CA SER A 237 -29.56 0.10 17.67
C SER A 237 -30.97 -0.48 17.61
N SER A 238 -31.07 -1.79 17.38
CA SER A 238 -32.36 -2.50 17.51
C SER A 238 -32.69 -2.88 18.96
N SER A 239 -31.86 -2.47 19.93
CA SER A 239 -32.02 -2.80 21.37
C SER A 239 -32.24 -4.31 21.60
N PRO A 240 -31.27 -5.17 21.21
CA PRO A 240 -31.42 -6.61 21.31
C PRO A 240 -31.69 -7.07 22.76
N ASN A 241 -32.59 -8.05 22.92
CA ASN A 241 -32.98 -8.60 24.22
C ASN A 241 -31.78 -9.31 24.89
N LEU A 242 -31.48 -8.96 26.14
CA LEU A 242 -30.34 -9.49 26.89
C LEU A 242 -30.43 -10.99 27.20
N GLU A 243 -31.62 -11.52 27.47
CA GLU A 243 -31.81 -12.96 27.72
C GLU A 243 -31.47 -13.77 26.47
N ARG A 244 -31.90 -13.30 25.29
CA ARG A 244 -31.53 -13.92 24.01
C ARG A 244 -30.04 -13.84 23.73
N ILE A 245 -29.41 -12.70 24.04
CA ILE A 245 -27.93 -12.58 23.96
C ILE A 245 -27.30 -13.65 24.84
N ASN A 246 -27.72 -13.76 26.10
CA ASN A 246 -27.16 -14.72 27.04
C ASN A 246 -27.34 -16.17 26.56
N ALA A 247 -28.51 -16.53 26.01
CA ALA A 247 -28.78 -17.84 25.43
C ALA A 247 -27.82 -18.18 24.28
N VAL A 248 -27.60 -17.24 23.35
CA VAL A 248 -26.63 -17.40 22.25
C VAL A 248 -25.19 -17.57 22.79
N LEU A 249 -24.88 -16.92 23.90
CA LEU A 249 -23.56 -16.95 24.52
C LEU A 249 -23.30 -18.18 25.41
N GLU A 250 -24.31 -18.98 25.76
CA GLU A 250 -24.15 -20.13 26.67
C GLU A 250 -23.06 -21.09 26.20
N GLY A 251 -23.03 -21.40 24.90
CA GLY A 251 -22.02 -22.27 24.32
C GLY A 251 -20.78 -21.54 23.80
N VAL A 252 -20.53 -20.30 24.23
CA VAL A 252 -19.25 -19.60 24.04
C VAL A 252 -18.39 -19.87 25.26
N HIS A 253 -17.20 -20.43 25.03
CA HIS A 253 -16.24 -20.74 26.08
C HIS A 253 -15.17 -19.66 26.22
N ALA A 254 -14.63 -19.51 27.44
CA ALA A 254 -13.44 -18.70 27.67
C ALA A 254 -12.25 -19.33 26.92
N LYS A 255 -11.66 -18.56 25.99
CA LYS A 255 -10.53 -19.00 25.15
C LYS A 255 -9.25 -18.22 25.46
N LEU A 256 -9.36 -17.09 26.15
CA LEU A 256 -8.22 -16.30 26.55
C LEU A 256 -7.53 -16.99 27.75
N SER A 257 -6.24 -17.31 27.63
CA SER A 257 -5.47 -17.82 28.76
C SER A 257 -5.21 -16.72 29.80
N ASP A 258 -4.98 -17.11 31.06
CA ASP A 258 -4.67 -16.16 32.14
C ASP A 258 -3.45 -15.28 31.81
N GLN A 259 -2.43 -15.85 31.15
CA GLN A 259 -1.26 -15.09 30.72
C GLN A 259 -1.63 -14.01 29.69
N MET A 260 -2.49 -14.35 28.73
CA MET A 260 -2.98 -13.40 27.73
C MET A 260 -3.87 -12.32 28.36
N ALA A 261 -4.75 -12.70 29.29
CA ALA A 261 -5.62 -11.78 30.03
C ALA A 261 -4.78 -10.77 30.85
N ARG A 262 -3.78 -11.26 31.60
CA ARG A 262 -2.83 -10.42 32.33
C ARG A 262 -2.06 -9.47 31.41
N PHE A 263 -1.60 -9.96 30.26
CA PHE A 263 -0.92 -9.13 29.26
C PHE A 263 -1.81 -7.98 28.75
N LEU A 264 -3.09 -8.24 28.47
CA LEU A 264 -4.03 -7.19 28.07
C LEU A 264 -4.29 -6.18 29.21
N GLY A 265 -4.27 -6.64 30.46
CA GLY A 265 -4.44 -5.80 31.66
C GLY A 265 -3.23 -4.95 32.04
N MET A 266 -2.06 -5.15 31.44
CA MET A 266 -0.88 -4.32 31.71
C MET A 266 -1.11 -2.87 31.28
N LYS A 267 -0.55 -1.90 32.02
CA LYS A 267 -0.61 -0.48 31.62
C LYS A 267 0.10 -0.25 30.28
N PHE A 268 -0.43 0.67 29.47
CA PHE A 268 0.23 1.19 28.28
C PHE A 268 1.40 2.10 28.64
N SER A 269 2.47 2.02 27.86
CA SER A 269 3.70 2.80 28.03
C SER A 269 3.86 3.85 26.93
N GLU A 270 4.75 4.82 27.13
CA GLU A 270 5.17 5.74 26.07
C GLU A 270 5.66 4.99 24.83
N ALA A 271 6.42 3.91 25.01
CA ALA A 271 6.91 3.10 23.90
C ALA A 271 5.77 2.49 23.06
N ASP A 272 4.64 2.13 23.68
CA ASP A 272 3.46 1.65 22.95
C ASP A 272 2.86 2.75 22.05
N VAL A 273 2.78 3.98 22.57
CA VAL A 273 2.26 5.15 21.85
C VAL A 273 3.20 5.56 20.72
N GLN A 274 4.49 5.65 20.99
CA GLN A 274 5.50 5.98 19.99
C GLN A 274 5.49 4.94 18.86
N LYS A 275 5.50 3.65 19.21
CA LYS A 275 5.39 2.57 18.22
C LYS A 275 4.12 2.71 17.38
N ALA A 276 2.98 3.03 18.00
CA ALA A 276 1.73 3.25 17.28
C ALA A 276 1.83 4.40 16.25
N VAL A 277 2.51 5.49 16.57
CA VAL A 277 2.75 6.63 15.67
C VAL A 277 3.62 6.26 14.48
N PHE A 278 4.76 5.62 14.73
CA PHE A 278 5.75 5.30 13.69
C PHE A 278 5.36 4.07 12.84
N ASP A 279 4.48 3.20 13.34
CA ASP A 279 3.89 2.10 12.55
C ASP A 279 2.83 2.59 11.54
N MET A 280 2.33 3.82 11.67
CA MET A 280 1.30 4.35 10.75
C MET A 280 1.89 4.80 9.41
N SER A 281 1.11 4.58 8.35
CA SER A 281 1.47 5.09 7.02
C SER A 281 1.41 6.64 7.01
N PRO A 282 2.49 7.34 6.60
CA PRO A 282 2.66 8.78 6.81
C PRO A 282 1.59 9.65 6.12
N ILE A 283 1.21 9.28 4.89
CA ILE A 283 0.44 10.13 3.97
C ILE A 283 -1.04 9.71 3.79
N LYS A 284 -1.59 8.91 4.71
CA LYS A 284 -3.03 8.56 4.66
C LYS A 284 -3.89 9.78 5.01
N ALA A 285 -5.14 9.78 4.52
CA ALA A 285 -6.05 10.90 4.71
C ALA A 285 -6.33 11.12 6.21
N PRO A 286 -6.25 12.38 6.68
CA PRO A 286 -6.53 12.75 8.08
C PRO A 286 -8.05 12.80 8.35
N GLY A 287 -8.40 13.05 9.60
CA GLY A 287 -9.78 13.30 10.02
C GLY A 287 -10.16 14.78 9.86
N LYS A 288 -11.06 15.24 10.73
CA LYS A 288 -11.58 16.62 10.75
C LYS A 288 -10.52 17.65 11.13
N ASP A 289 -9.48 17.25 11.85
CA ASP A 289 -8.34 18.10 12.21
C ASP A 289 -7.42 18.45 11.03
N GLY A 290 -7.49 17.70 9.91
CA GLY A 290 -6.65 17.91 8.74
C GLY A 290 -5.18 17.49 8.91
N LEU A 291 -4.79 16.90 10.04
CA LEU A 291 -3.39 16.57 10.34
C LEU A 291 -3.06 15.10 10.01
N PRO A 292 -2.19 14.82 9.02
CA PRO A 292 -1.82 13.46 8.66
C PRO A 292 -0.78 12.87 9.62
N ALA A 293 -0.57 11.54 9.60
CA ALA A 293 0.39 10.86 10.48
C ALA A 293 1.83 11.39 10.34
N ILE A 294 2.23 11.81 9.14
CA ILE A 294 3.55 12.41 8.90
C ILE A 294 3.81 13.67 9.75
N PHE A 295 2.77 14.43 10.10
CA PHE A 295 2.90 15.59 10.99
C PHE A 295 3.40 15.13 12.37
N TYR A 296 2.75 14.13 12.95
CA TYR A 296 3.13 13.56 14.25
C TYR A 296 4.51 12.91 14.22
N GLN A 297 4.84 12.19 13.14
CA GLN A 297 6.14 11.53 12.97
C GLN A 297 7.28 12.55 12.83
N LYS A 298 7.07 13.63 12.06
CA LYS A 298 8.10 14.64 11.79
C LYS A 298 8.35 15.56 12.98
N TYR A 299 7.29 15.95 13.69
CA TYR A 299 7.37 16.91 14.80
C TYR A 299 7.33 16.22 16.17
N TRP A 300 7.63 14.91 16.22
CA TRP A 300 7.58 14.13 17.47
C TRP A 300 8.43 14.74 18.58
N GLY A 301 9.60 15.30 18.27
CA GLY A 301 10.45 15.97 19.26
C GLY A 301 9.80 17.18 19.95
N THR A 302 8.80 17.81 19.32
CA THR A 302 8.10 18.98 19.86
C THR A 302 6.77 18.62 20.52
N ILE A 303 5.99 17.72 19.90
CA ILE A 303 4.61 17.41 20.36
C ILE A 303 4.47 16.03 20.99
N GLY A 304 5.53 15.22 21.00
CA GLY A 304 5.50 13.81 21.41
C GLY A 304 5.06 13.60 22.85
N MET A 305 5.53 14.44 23.77
CA MET A 305 5.14 14.37 25.19
C MET A 305 3.64 14.60 25.37
N SER A 306 3.12 15.73 24.88
CA SER A 306 1.69 16.06 25.00
C SER A 306 0.78 15.05 24.29
N VAL A 307 1.22 14.48 23.17
CA VAL A 307 0.48 13.41 22.49
C VAL A 307 0.49 12.13 23.31
N THR A 308 1.64 11.80 23.92
CA THR A 308 1.79 10.62 24.79
C THR A 308 0.92 10.73 26.02
N ASP A 309 0.97 11.83 26.75
CA ASP A 309 0.17 12.07 27.95
C ASP A 309 -1.31 11.92 27.66
N CYS A 310 -1.78 12.56 26.58
CA CYS A 310 -3.19 12.47 26.15
C CYS A 310 -3.59 11.04 25.78
N CYS A 311 -2.72 10.28 25.10
CA CYS A 311 -3.01 8.89 24.75
C CYS A 311 -3.02 7.99 25.99
N LEU A 312 -2.04 8.14 26.90
CA LEU A 312 -1.94 7.33 28.10
C LEU A 312 -3.07 7.60 29.10
N ASP A 313 -3.54 8.84 29.19
CA ASP A 313 -4.71 9.18 30.00
C ASP A 313 -5.96 8.39 29.56
N VAL A 314 -6.21 8.34 28.25
CA VAL A 314 -7.33 7.53 27.70
C VAL A 314 -7.09 6.03 27.92
N LEU A 315 -5.88 5.55 27.61
CA LEU A 315 -5.53 4.14 27.60
C LEU A 315 -5.47 3.52 29.01
N ASN A 316 -5.04 4.29 30.01
CA ASN A 316 -4.77 3.79 31.37
C ASN A 316 -5.68 4.39 32.45
N ASN A 317 -6.07 5.66 32.33
CA ASN A 317 -6.62 6.44 33.47
C ASN A 317 -8.11 6.78 33.31
N GLY A 318 -8.80 6.22 32.31
CA GLY A 318 -10.23 6.52 32.11
C GLY A 318 -10.52 7.77 31.29
N GLY A 319 -9.50 8.44 30.74
CA GLY A 319 -9.63 9.67 29.96
C GLY A 319 -10.64 9.59 28.80
N SER A 320 -11.29 10.72 28.50
CA SER A 320 -12.32 10.81 27.46
C SER A 320 -11.72 11.10 26.08
N VAL A 321 -12.29 10.46 25.04
CA VAL A 321 -11.98 10.75 23.63
C VAL A 321 -12.96 11.75 22.99
N GLN A 322 -13.95 12.26 23.75
CA GLN A 322 -15.08 13.06 23.22
C GLN A 322 -14.69 14.39 22.55
N GLY A 323 -13.44 14.84 22.64
CA GLY A 323 -12.97 16.00 21.90
C GLY A 323 -12.53 15.71 20.46
N PHE A 324 -12.05 14.49 20.19
CA PHE A 324 -11.37 14.16 18.94
C PHE A 324 -11.84 12.86 18.29
N ASN A 325 -12.90 12.25 18.81
CA ASN A 325 -13.57 11.09 18.22
C ASN A 325 -14.62 11.46 17.15
N ASN A 326 -14.51 12.65 16.54
CA ASN A 326 -15.33 13.05 15.40
C ASN A 326 -14.77 12.43 14.10
N THR A 327 -15.63 11.75 13.36
CA THR A 327 -15.25 11.00 12.17
C THR A 327 -15.97 11.55 10.94
N ILE A 328 -15.21 11.81 9.86
CA ILE A 328 -15.80 12.19 8.58
C ILE A 328 -16.03 10.93 7.74
N ILE A 329 -17.27 10.65 7.35
CA ILE A 329 -17.61 9.59 6.41
C ILE A 329 -17.49 10.13 4.98
N THR A 330 -16.59 9.54 4.20
CA THR A 330 -16.48 9.76 2.75
C THR A 330 -17.15 8.61 2.01
N LEU A 331 -17.99 8.93 1.02
CA LEU A 331 -18.69 7.95 0.19
C LEU A 331 -17.86 7.60 -1.04
N ILE A 332 -17.49 6.32 -1.20
CA ILE A 332 -16.79 5.82 -2.39
C ILE A 332 -17.76 4.99 -3.25
N PRO A 333 -17.96 5.32 -4.54
CA PRO A 333 -18.83 4.55 -5.43
C PRO A 333 -18.44 3.06 -5.49
N LYS A 334 -19.42 2.15 -5.34
CA LYS A 334 -19.21 0.70 -5.56
C LYS A 334 -19.32 0.32 -7.03
N LYS A 335 -20.15 1.06 -7.78
CA LYS A 335 -20.39 0.91 -9.22
C LYS A 335 -20.23 2.27 -9.91
N HIS A 336 -20.14 2.26 -11.24
CA HIS A 336 -20.21 3.49 -12.02
C HIS A 336 -21.59 4.14 -11.83
N SER A 337 -21.61 5.46 -11.64
CA SER A 337 -22.83 6.27 -11.46
C SER A 337 -23.87 5.67 -10.49
N PRO A 338 -23.62 5.66 -9.17
CA PRO A 338 -24.59 5.15 -8.22
C PRO A 338 -25.71 6.17 -7.95
N GLU A 339 -26.96 5.71 -8.06
CA GLU A 339 -28.17 6.54 -7.93
C GLU A 339 -28.78 6.52 -6.52
N VAL A 340 -28.32 5.62 -5.65
CA VAL A 340 -28.82 5.44 -4.27
C VAL A 340 -27.66 5.33 -3.29
N VAL A 341 -27.86 5.76 -2.04
CA VAL A 341 -26.81 5.77 -0.99
C VAL A 341 -26.21 4.38 -0.77
N SER A 342 -27.01 3.32 -0.89
CA SER A 342 -26.56 1.93 -0.73
C SER A 342 -25.50 1.50 -1.75
N GLY A 343 -25.47 2.18 -2.92
CA GLY A 343 -24.48 2.05 -3.99
C GLY A 343 -23.11 2.65 -3.67
N TYR A 344 -22.97 3.32 -2.53
CA TYR A 344 -21.71 3.85 -2.01
C TYR A 344 -21.18 2.99 -0.85
N ARG A 345 -19.86 3.01 -0.67
CA ARG A 345 -19.17 2.47 0.51
C ARG A 345 -18.78 3.63 1.43
N PRO A 346 -19.25 3.64 2.69
CA PRO A 346 -18.81 4.62 3.66
C PRO A 346 -17.40 4.30 4.13
N ILE A 347 -16.49 5.29 4.09
CA ILE A 347 -15.15 5.18 4.66
C ILE A 347 -14.98 6.25 5.75
N SER A 348 -14.67 5.80 6.95
CA SER A 348 -14.46 6.62 8.14
C SER A 348 -13.06 7.22 8.16
N LEU A 349 -12.99 8.55 8.11
CA LEU A 349 -11.78 9.34 8.29
C LEU A 349 -11.70 9.83 9.74
N CYS A 350 -11.03 9.07 10.60
CA CYS A 350 -10.80 9.43 12.00
C CYS A 350 -9.60 10.39 12.14
N ASN A 351 -9.64 11.25 13.16
CA ASN A 351 -8.50 12.07 13.58
C ASN A 351 -7.30 11.17 13.91
N VAL A 352 -6.09 11.65 13.62
CA VAL A 352 -4.88 10.84 13.80
C VAL A 352 -4.60 10.57 15.27
N LEU A 353 -4.91 11.51 16.17
CA LEU A 353 -4.80 11.29 17.61
C LEU A 353 -5.62 10.07 18.08
N TYR A 354 -6.88 9.95 17.63
CA TYR A 354 -7.68 8.76 17.88
C TYR A 354 -7.07 7.50 17.25
N LYS A 355 -6.52 7.62 16.02
CA LYS A 355 -5.86 6.48 15.35
C LYS A 355 -4.65 5.96 16.14
N ILE A 356 -3.93 6.82 16.86
CA ILE A 356 -2.81 6.41 17.72
C ILE A 356 -3.32 5.50 18.84
N ILE A 357 -4.34 5.93 19.58
CA ILE A 357 -4.99 5.13 20.64
C ILE A 357 -5.52 3.81 20.06
N ALA A 358 -6.26 3.88 18.95
CA ALA A 358 -6.81 2.68 18.30
C ALA A 358 -5.70 1.72 17.83
N LYS A 359 -4.57 2.25 17.35
CA LYS A 359 -3.41 1.46 16.91
C LYS A 359 -2.69 0.80 18.08
N ALA A 360 -2.54 1.49 19.21
CA ALA A 360 -1.95 0.92 20.43
C ALA A 360 -2.77 -0.27 20.93
N ILE A 361 -4.10 -0.11 21.06
CA ILE A 361 -5.04 -1.18 21.41
C ILE A 361 -4.95 -2.33 20.40
N THR A 362 -4.98 -2.01 19.10
CA THR A 362 -4.88 -3.01 18.03
C THR A 362 -3.58 -3.82 18.09
N ASN A 363 -2.46 -3.17 18.36
CA ASN A 363 -1.15 -3.82 18.42
C ASN A 363 -1.10 -4.89 19.52
N ARG A 364 -1.71 -4.64 20.69
CA ARG A 364 -1.86 -5.64 21.76
C ARG A 364 -2.91 -6.68 21.44
N LEU A 365 -4.11 -6.27 21.03
CA LEU A 365 -5.21 -7.18 20.68
C LEU A 365 -4.79 -8.24 19.65
N ARG A 366 -4.08 -7.82 18.60
CA ARG A 366 -3.62 -8.70 17.53
C ARG A 366 -2.74 -9.86 18.01
N SER A 367 -2.02 -9.70 19.13
CA SER A 367 -1.11 -10.73 19.65
C SER A 367 -1.84 -11.91 20.31
N VAL A 368 -3.08 -11.71 20.76
CA VAL A 368 -3.86 -12.74 21.47
C VAL A 368 -4.93 -13.39 20.57
N LEU A 369 -5.37 -12.70 19.52
CA LEU A 369 -6.53 -13.12 18.74
C LEU A 369 -6.37 -14.45 17.99
N ASP A 370 -5.15 -14.88 17.67
CA ASP A 370 -4.94 -16.17 17.00
C ASP A 370 -5.35 -17.37 17.89
N GLY A 371 -5.24 -17.22 19.22
CA GLY A 371 -5.71 -18.22 20.19
C GLY A 371 -7.21 -18.15 20.48
N VAL A 372 -7.87 -17.03 20.16
CA VAL A 372 -9.29 -16.79 20.48
C VAL A 372 -10.21 -17.11 19.30
N ILE A 373 -9.81 -16.70 18.09
CA ILE A 373 -10.65 -16.82 16.89
C ILE A 373 -10.49 -18.21 16.26
N SER A 374 -11.61 -18.86 15.95
CA SER A 374 -11.68 -20.19 15.33
C SER A 374 -10.82 -20.29 14.06
N GLU A 375 -10.18 -21.44 13.83
CA GLU A 375 -9.41 -21.73 12.61
C GLU A 375 -10.23 -21.62 11.33
N SER A 376 -11.57 -21.75 11.42
CA SER A 376 -12.50 -21.57 10.30
C SER A 376 -12.61 -20.11 9.85
N GLN A 377 -12.09 -19.16 10.63
CA GLN A 377 -12.01 -17.74 10.29
C GLN A 377 -10.57 -17.37 9.92
N SER A 378 -10.34 -17.04 8.66
CA SER A 378 -8.99 -16.79 8.11
C SER A 378 -8.70 -15.31 7.80
N ALA A 379 -9.62 -14.39 8.04
CA ALA A 379 -9.43 -12.97 7.73
C ALA A 379 -8.68 -12.20 8.82
N CYS A 380 -7.92 -11.18 8.41
CA CYS A 380 -7.32 -10.14 9.25
C CYS A 380 -6.36 -10.58 10.38
N LEU A 381 -6.05 -11.88 10.50
CA LEU A 381 -5.13 -12.41 11.50
C LEU A 381 -3.74 -12.70 10.91
N PRO A 382 -2.64 -12.34 11.59
CA PRO A 382 -1.29 -12.72 11.15
C PRO A 382 -1.15 -14.25 11.07
N GLY A 383 -0.43 -14.73 10.06
CA GLY A 383 -0.20 -16.17 9.86
C GLY A 383 -1.30 -16.90 9.07
N ARG A 384 -2.55 -16.41 9.12
CA ARG A 384 -3.68 -16.95 8.35
C ARG A 384 -3.73 -16.29 6.97
N LEU A 385 -3.70 -17.09 5.91
CA LEU A 385 -3.71 -16.56 4.54
C LEU A 385 -5.07 -16.82 3.88
N ILE A 386 -5.52 -15.86 3.06
CA ILE A 386 -6.74 -15.99 2.24
C ILE A 386 -6.77 -17.27 1.37
N TYR A 387 -5.61 -17.76 0.97
CA TYR A 387 -5.48 -18.99 0.19
C TYR A 387 -5.93 -20.22 0.97
N ASP A 388 -5.73 -20.26 2.29
CA ASP A 388 -6.06 -21.43 3.11
C ASP A 388 -7.56 -21.68 3.05
N ASN A 389 -8.33 -20.62 3.27
CA ASN A 389 -9.79 -20.67 3.19
C ASN A 389 -10.27 -21.00 1.77
N THR A 390 -9.66 -20.38 0.75
CA THR A 390 -10.00 -20.64 -0.66
C THR A 390 -9.73 -22.09 -1.06
N VAL A 391 -8.60 -22.67 -0.64
CA VAL A 391 -8.23 -24.07 -0.91
C VAL A 391 -9.24 -25.00 -0.25
N VAL A 392 -9.52 -24.84 1.04
CA VAL A 392 -10.51 -25.69 1.75
C VAL A 392 -11.89 -25.56 1.10
N GLY A 393 -12.35 -24.33 0.81
CA GLY A 393 -13.63 -24.09 0.15
C GLY A 393 -13.73 -24.78 -1.21
N PHE A 394 -12.68 -24.70 -2.04
CA PHE A 394 -12.65 -25.38 -3.34
C PHE A 394 -12.55 -26.89 -3.25
N GLU A 395 -11.85 -27.45 -2.26
CA GLU A 395 -11.85 -28.89 -2.00
C GLU A 395 -13.23 -29.38 -1.55
N CYS A 396 -13.90 -28.62 -0.66
CA CYS A 396 -15.27 -28.93 -0.23
C CYS A 396 -16.25 -28.92 -1.42
N LEU A 397 -16.22 -27.87 -2.25
CA LEU A 397 -17.07 -27.77 -3.44
C LEU A 397 -16.77 -28.87 -4.47
N HIS A 398 -15.49 -29.22 -4.66
CA HIS A 398 -15.10 -30.35 -5.51
C HIS A 398 -15.63 -31.68 -4.96
N GLY A 399 -15.58 -31.89 -3.65
CA GLY A 399 -16.13 -33.05 -2.97
C GLY A 399 -17.65 -33.16 -3.15
N ILE A 400 -18.39 -32.06 -2.95
CA ILE A 400 -19.85 -32.00 -3.13
C ILE A 400 -20.24 -32.37 -4.56
N LYS A 401 -19.56 -31.81 -5.57
CA LYS A 401 -19.83 -32.10 -6.99
C LYS A 401 -19.63 -33.56 -7.38
N ARG A 402 -18.82 -34.30 -6.63
CA ARG A 402 -18.53 -35.71 -6.92
C ARG A 402 -19.36 -36.68 -6.11
N ARG A 403 -20.13 -36.18 -5.16
CA ARG A 403 -20.95 -37.03 -4.31
C ARG A 403 -22.13 -37.56 -5.13
N ARG A 404 -22.12 -38.87 -5.35
CA ARG A 404 -23.19 -39.64 -6.04
C ARG A 404 -23.95 -40.58 -5.09
N ARG A 405 -23.91 -40.32 -3.78
CA ARG A 405 -24.52 -41.18 -2.74
C ARG A 405 -25.99 -40.81 -2.52
N LYS A 406 -26.76 -41.73 -1.90
CA LYS A 406 -28.16 -41.51 -1.48
C LYS A 406 -28.34 -40.23 -0.62
N LYS A 407 -27.39 -39.92 0.27
CA LYS A 407 -27.36 -38.69 1.07
C LYS A 407 -26.59 -37.59 0.34
N GLY A 408 -27.31 -36.60 -0.18
CA GLY A 408 -26.74 -35.43 -0.85
C GLY A 408 -26.10 -34.43 0.11
N SER A 409 -25.37 -33.45 -0.40
CA SER A 409 -24.75 -32.39 0.41
C SER A 409 -24.95 -31.04 -0.23
N MET A 410 -24.92 -29.99 0.57
CA MET A 410 -25.10 -28.61 0.12
C MET A 410 -23.99 -27.69 0.64
N ALA A 411 -23.73 -26.63 -0.12
CA ALA A 411 -22.91 -25.51 0.28
C ALA A 411 -23.66 -24.20 0.09
N ILE A 412 -23.81 -23.43 1.16
CA ILE A 412 -24.52 -22.16 1.21
C ILE A 412 -23.50 -21.05 1.29
N LYS A 413 -23.54 -20.09 0.36
CA LYS A 413 -22.75 -18.88 0.37
C LYS A 413 -23.62 -17.74 0.89
N LEU A 414 -23.20 -17.13 1.99
CA LEU A 414 -23.91 -16.03 2.62
C LEU A 414 -23.29 -14.69 2.22
N ASP A 415 -24.14 -13.69 2.02
CA ASP A 415 -23.77 -12.28 1.84
C ASP A 415 -24.31 -11.50 3.03
N MET A 416 -23.45 -10.85 3.83
CA MET A 416 -23.89 -10.08 4.99
C MET A 416 -24.33 -8.68 4.57
N SER A 417 -25.53 -8.26 4.99
CA SER A 417 -26.04 -6.93 4.71
C SER A 417 -25.35 -5.90 5.59
N LYS A 418 -24.56 -5.01 4.99
CA LYS A 418 -23.93 -3.87 5.70
C LYS A 418 -23.14 -4.33 6.93
N ALA A 419 -22.30 -5.36 6.72
CA ALA A 419 -21.67 -6.18 7.76
C ALA A 419 -21.03 -5.41 8.93
N TYR A 420 -20.35 -4.30 8.68
CA TYR A 420 -19.76 -3.46 9.74
C TYR A 420 -20.77 -2.52 10.38
N ASP A 421 -21.67 -1.96 9.57
CA ASP A 421 -22.47 -0.80 9.93
C ASP A 421 -23.61 -1.16 10.91
N ARG A 422 -24.02 -2.43 10.95
CA ARG A 422 -25.13 -2.93 11.78
C ARG A 422 -24.72 -3.64 13.08
N VAL A 423 -23.43 -3.77 13.36
CA VAL A 423 -22.97 -4.54 14.54
C VAL A 423 -23.44 -3.88 15.84
N GLU A 424 -24.16 -4.64 16.67
CA GLU A 424 -24.61 -4.20 17.99
C GLU A 424 -23.45 -4.18 18.99
N TRP A 425 -23.20 -3.04 19.63
CA TRP A 425 -22.07 -2.89 20.56
C TRP A 425 -22.22 -3.72 21.82
N ILE A 426 -23.46 -3.84 22.34
CA ILE A 426 -23.77 -4.68 23.50
C ILE A 426 -23.44 -6.15 23.25
N PHE A 427 -23.65 -6.65 22.04
CA PHE A 427 -23.28 -8.02 21.70
C PHE A 427 -21.76 -8.20 21.69
N VAL A 428 -21.00 -7.22 21.15
CA VAL A 428 -19.53 -7.25 21.18
C VAL A 428 -19.01 -7.27 22.62
N GLU A 429 -19.56 -6.43 23.49
CA GLU A 429 -19.22 -6.41 24.92
C GLU A 429 -19.40 -7.79 25.56
N LYS A 430 -20.62 -8.36 25.46
CA LYS A 430 -20.93 -9.63 26.10
C LYS A 430 -20.13 -10.79 25.51
N MET A 431 -19.89 -10.81 24.20
CA MET A 431 -18.97 -11.78 23.57
C MET A 431 -17.55 -11.69 24.16
N MET A 432 -16.99 -10.48 24.29
CA MET A 432 -15.63 -10.31 24.82
C MET A 432 -15.54 -10.76 26.28
N LEU A 433 -16.49 -10.38 27.12
CA LEU A 433 -16.53 -10.83 28.51
C LEU A 433 -16.62 -12.36 28.60
N LYS A 434 -17.50 -12.99 27.81
CA LYS A 434 -17.66 -14.45 27.78
C LYS A 434 -16.41 -15.19 27.27
N MET A 435 -15.64 -14.58 26.37
CA MET A 435 -14.36 -15.11 25.90
C MET A 435 -13.21 -14.98 26.91
N GLY A 436 -13.42 -14.27 28.02
CA GLY A 436 -12.43 -14.07 29.09
C GLY A 436 -11.60 -12.79 28.98
N PHE A 437 -12.02 -11.81 28.18
CA PHE A 437 -11.33 -10.51 28.14
C PHE A 437 -11.53 -9.74 29.46
N PRO A 438 -10.48 -9.08 30.00
CA PRO A 438 -10.62 -8.28 31.21
C PRO A 438 -11.65 -7.15 31.05
N GLU A 439 -12.46 -6.90 32.08
CA GLU A 439 -13.53 -5.90 32.02
C GLU A 439 -13.01 -4.48 31.72
N GLN A 440 -11.89 -4.09 32.35
CA GLN A 440 -11.23 -2.81 32.08
C GLN A 440 -10.85 -2.63 30.59
N TRP A 441 -10.43 -3.72 29.95
CA TRP A 441 -10.09 -3.75 28.53
C TRP A 441 -11.35 -3.60 27.65
N VAL A 442 -12.43 -4.29 28.00
CA VAL A 442 -13.72 -4.17 27.31
C VAL A 442 -14.26 -2.74 27.43
N ASN A 443 -14.21 -2.15 28.62
CA ASN A 443 -14.64 -0.76 28.86
C ASN A 443 -13.82 0.26 28.06
N LEU A 444 -12.51 0.07 27.93
CA LEU A 444 -11.66 0.90 27.06
C LEU A 444 -12.11 0.82 25.58
N ILE A 445 -12.40 -0.38 25.07
CA ILE A 445 -12.88 -0.57 23.70
C ILE A 445 -14.25 0.08 23.51
N LEU A 446 -15.18 -0.13 24.44
CA LEU A 446 -16.52 0.46 24.38
C LEU A 446 -16.45 1.98 24.35
N ARG A 447 -15.68 2.60 25.24
CA ARG A 447 -15.45 4.06 25.22
C ARG A 447 -14.93 4.56 23.87
N CYS A 448 -14.08 3.78 23.19
CA CYS A 448 -13.58 4.15 21.87
C CYS A 448 -14.65 4.10 20.78
N ILE A 449 -15.52 3.09 20.78
CA ILE A 449 -16.52 2.88 19.72
C ILE A 449 -17.82 3.64 19.94
N SER A 450 -18.26 3.84 21.20
CA SER A 450 -19.57 4.43 21.51
C SER A 450 -19.60 5.96 21.57
N SER A 451 -18.46 6.60 21.82
CA SER A 451 -18.35 8.07 21.92
C SER A 451 -18.17 8.80 20.58
N VAL A 452 -18.34 8.09 19.46
CA VAL A 452 -18.07 8.62 18.11
C VAL A 452 -19.20 9.52 17.64
N THR A 453 -18.88 10.55 16.86
CA THR A 453 -19.85 11.34 16.08
C THR A 453 -19.48 11.30 14.61
N TYR A 454 -20.48 11.28 13.71
CA TYR A 454 -20.25 11.24 12.27
C TYR A 454 -20.73 12.50 11.56
N SER A 455 -19.88 13.01 10.68
CA SER A 455 -20.24 14.01 9.65
C SER A 455 -19.92 13.45 8.26
N PHE A 456 -20.45 14.03 7.19
CA PHE A 456 -20.31 13.50 5.83
C PHE A 456 -19.50 14.45 4.93
N MET A 457 -18.61 13.88 4.11
CA MET A 457 -17.87 14.63 3.08
C MET A 457 -18.66 14.64 1.77
N LEU A 458 -19.35 15.73 1.49
CA LEU A 458 -20.18 15.92 0.30
C LEU A 458 -19.48 16.87 -0.67
N ASN A 459 -18.98 16.34 -1.80
CA ASN A 459 -18.37 17.11 -2.89
C ASN A 459 -17.24 18.09 -2.49
N GLY A 460 -16.60 17.89 -1.33
CA GLY A 460 -15.50 18.71 -0.83
C GLY A 460 -15.81 19.46 0.47
N GLU A 461 -17.07 19.43 0.93
CA GLU A 461 -17.52 20.12 2.14
C GLU A 461 -18.02 19.13 3.19
N VAL A 462 -17.83 19.46 4.48
CA VAL A 462 -18.31 18.64 5.59
C VAL A 462 -19.72 19.11 5.96
N SER A 463 -20.69 18.19 5.93
CA SER A 463 -22.11 18.43 6.16
C SER A 463 -22.69 17.39 7.11
N GLY A 464 -23.80 17.72 7.79
CA GLY A 464 -24.49 16.83 8.71
C GLY A 464 -23.74 16.46 10.01
N ASN A 465 -24.51 16.00 10.99
CA ASN A 465 -23.98 15.42 12.22
C ASN A 465 -24.95 14.37 12.76
N ILE A 466 -24.46 13.16 13.02
CA ILE A 466 -25.26 12.09 13.63
C ILE A 466 -24.49 11.42 14.78
N ILE A 467 -25.23 10.94 15.77
CA ILE A 467 -24.71 10.17 16.90
C ILE A 467 -25.21 8.73 16.74
N PRO A 468 -24.33 7.76 16.46
CA PRO A 468 -24.71 6.36 16.32
C PRO A 468 -24.94 5.70 17.69
N SER A 469 -25.78 4.66 17.72
CA SER A 469 -25.91 3.74 18.87
C SER A 469 -25.48 2.30 18.53
N ARG A 470 -25.10 2.04 17.27
CA ARG A 470 -24.45 0.80 16.83
C ARG A 470 -23.47 1.02 15.67
N GLY A 471 -22.79 -0.05 15.26
CA GLY A 471 -21.98 -0.12 14.05
C GLY A 471 -20.49 0.13 14.28
N LEU A 472 -19.66 -0.43 13.40
CA LEU A 472 -18.20 -0.34 13.45
C LEU A 472 -17.67 0.48 12.29
N ARG A 473 -16.70 1.36 12.56
CA ARG A 473 -16.10 2.27 11.57
C ARG A 473 -15.34 1.53 10.48
N GLN A 474 -15.72 1.72 9.22
CA GLN A 474 -14.98 1.21 8.06
C GLN A 474 -13.72 2.04 7.81
N GLY A 475 -12.54 1.45 8.03
CA GLY A 475 -11.24 2.14 7.89
C GLY A 475 -10.58 2.51 9.22
N ASN A 476 -11.25 2.24 10.36
CA ASN A 476 -10.61 2.24 11.68
C ASN A 476 -9.84 0.93 11.91
N LEU A 477 -8.76 0.99 12.70
CA LEU A 477 -7.83 -0.12 12.92
C LEU A 477 -8.38 -1.22 13.83
N ILE A 478 -9.18 -0.87 14.83
CA ILE A 478 -9.80 -1.81 15.78
C ILE A 478 -10.97 -2.57 15.13
N SER A 479 -11.76 -1.91 14.29
CA SER A 479 -13.03 -2.42 13.78
C SER A 479 -12.96 -3.81 13.13
N PRO A 480 -11.96 -4.15 12.29
CA PRO A 480 -11.86 -5.49 11.71
C PRO A 480 -11.78 -6.59 12.76
N TYR A 481 -11.11 -6.35 13.88
CA TYR A 481 -10.93 -7.35 14.93
C TYR A 481 -12.16 -7.53 15.79
N LEU A 482 -12.86 -6.44 16.13
CA LEU A 482 -14.16 -6.52 16.81
C LEU A 482 -15.20 -7.23 15.95
N PHE A 483 -15.16 -7.02 14.63
CA PHE A 483 -15.98 -7.76 13.69
C PHE A 483 -15.71 -9.27 13.78
N LEU A 484 -14.44 -9.70 13.84
CA LEU A 484 -14.11 -11.12 14.00
C LEU A 484 -14.64 -11.70 15.32
N ILE A 485 -14.50 -10.96 16.43
CA ILE A 485 -15.03 -11.38 17.75
C ILE A 485 -16.55 -11.55 17.67
N CYS A 486 -17.25 -10.64 17.01
CA CYS A 486 -18.69 -10.74 16.78
C CYS A 486 -19.05 -11.96 15.92
N SER A 487 -18.35 -12.19 14.80
CA SER A 487 -18.60 -13.34 13.91
C SER A 487 -18.21 -14.69 14.53
N GLU A 488 -17.37 -14.70 15.55
CA GLU A 488 -17.08 -15.92 16.33
C GLU A 488 -18.34 -16.44 17.04
N GLY A 489 -19.29 -15.56 17.39
CA GLY A 489 -20.61 -15.96 17.93
C GLY A 489 -21.37 -16.90 16.97
N LEU A 490 -21.40 -16.57 15.67
CA LEU A 490 -21.99 -17.43 14.65
C LEU A 490 -21.24 -18.76 14.51
N SER A 491 -19.89 -18.73 14.55
CA SER A 491 -19.08 -19.96 14.56
C SER A 491 -19.42 -20.86 15.74
N CYS A 492 -19.61 -20.30 16.94
CA CYS A 492 -19.98 -21.04 18.14
C CYS A 492 -21.38 -21.65 18.01
N LEU A 493 -22.39 -20.90 17.58
CA LEU A 493 -23.75 -21.42 17.35
C LEU A 493 -23.75 -22.63 16.39
N ILE A 494 -23.06 -22.50 15.26
CA ILE A 494 -22.94 -23.60 14.28
C ILE A 494 -22.26 -24.81 14.92
N ARG A 495 -21.17 -24.60 15.67
CA ARG A 495 -20.43 -25.69 16.32
C ARG A 495 -21.26 -26.40 17.39
N ASN A 496 -22.02 -25.65 18.18
CA ASN A 496 -22.88 -26.19 19.23
C ASN A 496 -24.02 -27.01 18.63
N ALA A 497 -24.65 -26.52 17.56
CA ALA A 497 -25.63 -27.30 16.80
C ALA A 497 -25.04 -28.60 16.24
N GLN A 498 -23.75 -28.61 15.86
CA GLN A 498 -23.07 -29.84 15.45
C GLN A 498 -22.79 -30.79 16.61
N ILE A 499 -22.34 -30.29 17.76
CA ILE A 499 -22.07 -31.10 18.96
C ILE A 499 -23.36 -31.74 19.47
N GLN A 500 -24.47 -31.00 19.44
CA GLN A 500 -25.81 -31.46 19.81
C GLN A 500 -26.46 -32.39 18.75
N GLY A 501 -25.80 -32.60 17.59
CA GLY A 501 -26.34 -33.43 16.51
C GLY A 501 -27.49 -32.79 15.71
N LYS A 502 -27.85 -31.53 15.98
CA LYS A 502 -28.89 -30.78 15.25
C LYS A 502 -28.46 -30.41 13.83
N LEU A 503 -27.16 -30.16 13.63
CA LEU A 503 -26.58 -29.81 12.34
C LEU A 503 -25.45 -30.77 11.96
N THR A 504 -25.53 -31.33 10.75
CA THR A 504 -24.43 -32.14 10.21
C THR A 504 -23.42 -31.29 9.45
N GLY A 505 -22.12 -31.56 9.56
CA GLY A 505 -21.10 -30.90 8.73
C GLY A 505 -20.70 -31.73 7.50
N PHE A 506 -19.83 -31.19 6.66
CA PHE A 506 -19.35 -31.88 5.46
C PHE A 506 -17.94 -32.45 5.64
N LYS A 507 -17.70 -33.68 5.17
CA LYS A 507 -16.36 -34.29 5.10
C LYS A 507 -15.94 -34.45 3.64
N CYS A 508 -14.80 -33.87 3.25
CA CYS A 508 -14.22 -34.05 1.91
C CYS A 508 -13.78 -35.50 1.65
N SER A 509 -13.37 -36.21 2.69
CA SER A 509 -12.87 -37.59 2.66
C SER A 509 -13.22 -38.30 3.97
N LYS A 510 -13.19 -39.65 4.00
CA LYS A 510 -13.52 -40.43 5.20
C LYS A 510 -12.59 -40.12 6.39
N SER A 511 -11.30 -39.93 6.11
CA SER A 511 -10.24 -39.61 7.07
C SER A 511 -10.01 -38.11 7.28
N GLY A 512 -10.76 -37.25 6.59
CA GLY A 512 -10.64 -35.79 6.72
C GLY A 512 -11.48 -35.22 7.88
N PRO A 513 -11.15 -33.99 8.32
CA PRO A 513 -11.96 -33.30 9.32
C PRO A 513 -13.36 -32.96 8.79
N VAL A 514 -14.29 -32.75 9.71
CA VAL A 514 -15.60 -32.16 9.40
C VAL A 514 -15.42 -30.66 9.19
N VAL A 515 -15.93 -30.14 8.09
CA VAL A 515 -16.00 -28.71 7.78
C VAL A 515 -17.47 -28.32 7.72
N SER A 516 -17.92 -27.48 8.66
CA SER A 516 -19.28 -26.93 8.66
C SER A 516 -19.36 -25.52 8.13
N HIS A 517 -18.32 -24.72 8.36
CA HIS A 517 -18.29 -23.33 7.94
C HIS A 517 -16.87 -22.87 7.66
N LEU A 518 -16.77 -21.83 6.84
CA LEU A 518 -15.55 -21.16 6.43
C LEU A 518 -15.84 -19.67 6.30
N PHE A 519 -15.21 -18.86 7.14
CA PHE A 519 -15.41 -17.42 7.18
C PHE A 519 -14.15 -16.68 6.76
N PHE A 520 -14.35 -15.63 5.96
CA PHE A 520 -13.33 -14.66 5.62
C PHE A 520 -13.92 -13.27 5.77
N ALA A 521 -13.86 -12.74 7.00
CA ALA A 521 -14.64 -11.57 7.39
C ALA A 521 -16.12 -11.84 7.09
N ASP A 522 -16.76 -11.03 6.26
CA ASP A 522 -18.17 -11.15 5.86
C ASP A 522 -18.43 -12.25 4.81
N ASP A 523 -17.45 -12.60 3.98
CA ASP A 523 -17.57 -13.68 2.99
C ASP A 523 -17.62 -15.05 3.69
N SER A 524 -18.81 -15.66 3.71
CA SER A 524 -19.08 -16.87 4.50
C SER A 524 -19.59 -18.04 3.64
N LEU A 525 -19.03 -19.23 3.85
CA LEU A 525 -19.51 -20.50 3.29
C LEU A 525 -19.93 -21.44 4.42
N LEU A 526 -21.10 -22.04 4.29
CA LEU A 526 -21.59 -23.13 5.15
C LEU A 526 -21.68 -24.43 4.35
N PHE A 527 -21.40 -25.55 5.00
CA PHE A 527 -21.41 -26.89 4.40
C PHE A 527 -22.14 -27.88 5.29
N THR A 528 -23.13 -28.58 4.74
CA THR A 528 -23.94 -29.53 5.50
C THR A 528 -24.54 -30.61 4.59
N GLU A 529 -25.15 -31.63 5.17
CA GLU A 529 -25.98 -32.58 4.43
C GLU A 529 -27.26 -31.88 3.93
N ALA A 530 -27.69 -32.21 2.72
CA ALA A 530 -28.82 -31.53 2.11
C ALA A 530 -30.13 -32.24 2.46
N ASN A 531 -30.81 -31.74 3.50
CA ASN A 531 -32.10 -32.22 3.97
C ASN A 531 -32.86 -31.08 4.70
N ASN A 532 -34.15 -31.30 4.97
CA ASN A 532 -35.02 -30.28 5.57
C ASN A 532 -34.54 -29.84 6.96
N VAL A 533 -34.12 -30.80 7.79
CA VAL A 533 -33.72 -30.55 9.18
C VAL A 533 -32.54 -29.58 9.22
N ASN A 534 -31.48 -29.86 8.46
CA ASN A 534 -30.32 -28.97 8.39
C ASN A 534 -30.66 -27.61 7.76
N CYS A 535 -31.55 -27.56 6.75
CA CYS A 535 -31.98 -26.28 6.17
C CYS A 535 -32.66 -25.38 7.21
N LEU A 536 -33.62 -25.94 7.96
CA LEU A 536 -34.36 -25.22 8.98
C LEU A 536 -33.45 -24.81 10.14
N GLU A 537 -32.53 -25.68 10.56
CA GLU A 537 -31.55 -25.35 11.61
C GLU A 537 -30.59 -24.23 11.17
N VAL A 538 -30.12 -24.26 9.91
CA VAL A 538 -29.30 -23.16 9.36
C VAL A 538 -30.09 -21.85 9.37
N ARG A 539 -31.36 -21.87 8.93
CA ARG A 539 -32.22 -20.68 8.95
C ARG A 539 -32.38 -20.14 10.38
N HIS A 540 -32.69 -21.02 11.32
CA HIS A 540 -32.84 -20.68 12.74
C HIS A 540 -31.58 -20.02 13.30
N ILE A 541 -30.41 -20.63 13.13
CA ILE A 541 -29.13 -20.10 13.61
C ILE A 541 -28.84 -18.71 13.02
N LEU A 542 -29.10 -18.50 11.73
CA LEU A 542 -28.83 -17.23 11.06
C LEU A 542 -29.77 -16.11 11.54
N ASP A 543 -31.06 -16.42 11.74
CA ASP A 543 -32.06 -15.46 12.20
C ASP A 543 -31.83 -15.12 13.70
N GLU A 544 -31.52 -16.11 14.53
CA GLU A 544 -31.17 -15.91 15.94
C GLU A 544 -29.91 -15.04 16.08
N TYR A 545 -28.82 -15.41 15.40
CA TYR A 545 -27.58 -14.65 15.38
C TYR A 545 -27.78 -13.22 14.88
N GLY A 546 -28.52 -13.05 13.78
CA GLY A 546 -28.80 -11.74 13.20
C GLY A 546 -29.59 -10.83 14.13
N SER A 547 -30.52 -11.40 14.91
CA SER A 547 -31.37 -10.65 15.85
C SER A 547 -30.61 -10.06 17.04
N VAL A 548 -29.55 -10.72 17.51
CA VAL A 548 -28.78 -10.28 18.69
C VAL A 548 -27.50 -9.52 18.32
N SER A 549 -26.85 -9.88 17.21
CA SER A 549 -25.58 -9.29 16.79
C SER A 549 -25.72 -8.09 15.85
N GLY A 550 -26.88 -7.98 15.18
CA GLY A 550 -27.13 -7.06 14.08
C GLY A 550 -26.45 -7.45 12.75
N GLN A 551 -25.66 -8.54 12.71
CA GLN A 551 -25.09 -9.07 11.47
C GLN A 551 -26.13 -9.90 10.71
N VAL A 552 -26.96 -9.21 9.91
CA VAL A 552 -28.08 -9.81 9.17
C VAL A 552 -27.65 -10.29 7.78
N VAL A 553 -28.13 -11.48 7.39
CA VAL A 553 -27.91 -12.06 6.06
C VAL A 553 -28.75 -11.34 5.00
N ASN A 554 -28.13 -11.02 3.86
CA ASN A 554 -28.82 -10.65 2.63
C ASN A 554 -29.24 -11.92 1.87
N TYR A 555 -30.43 -12.41 2.18
CA TYR A 555 -31.00 -13.60 1.57
C TYR A 555 -31.08 -13.54 0.03
N ASN A 556 -31.39 -12.37 -0.53
CA ASN A 556 -31.47 -12.16 -1.98
C ASN A 556 -30.13 -12.25 -2.71
N LYS A 557 -29.01 -12.00 -2.02
CA LYS A 557 -27.66 -12.12 -2.57
C LYS A 557 -26.96 -13.42 -2.17
N SER A 558 -27.52 -14.09 -1.16
CA SER A 558 -27.06 -15.40 -0.72
C SER A 558 -27.52 -16.47 -1.69
N ALA A 559 -26.73 -17.53 -1.78
CA ALA A 559 -26.97 -18.59 -2.75
C ALA A 559 -26.61 -19.95 -2.16
N MET A 560 -27.23 -21.01 -2.68
CA MET A 560 -26.93 -22.39 -2.34
C MET A 560 -26.64 -23.22 -3.57
N CYS A 561 -25.66 -24.12 -3.45
CA CYS A 561 -25.46 -25.20 -4.41
C CYS A 561 -25.58 -26.56 -3.73
N VAL A 562 -26.14 -27.53 -4.46
CA VAL A 562 -26.37 -28.90 -3.99
C VAL A 562 -25.55 -29.89 -4.81
N SER A 563 -25.31 -31.09 -4.24
CA SER A 563 -24.65 -32.18 -4.95
C SER A 563 -25.50 -32.67 -6.14
N PRO A 564 -24.88 -33.16 -7.23
CA PRO A 564 -25.63 -33.65 -8.41
C PRO A 564 -26.58 -34.82 -8.16
N SER A 565 -26.48 -35.49 -7.01
CA SER A 565 -27.42 -36.54 -6.59
C SER A 565 -28.80 -35.99 -6.17
N ILE A 566 -28.95 -34.67 -6.03
CA ILE A 566 -30.22 -34.03 -5.66
C ILE A 566 -30.87 -33.44 -6.91
N PRO A 567 -32.13 -33.83 -7.22
CA PRO A 567 -32.89 -33.24 -8.33
C PRO A 567 -33.08 -31.73 -8.17
N SER A 568 -33.16 -31.00 -9.28
CA SER A 568 -33.28 -29.53 -9.24
C SER A 568 -34.55 -29.04 -8.52
N CYS A 569 -35.66 -29.77 -8.60
CA CYS A 569 -36.89 -29.43 -7.87
C CYS A 569 -36.69 -29.50 -6.35
N GLU A 570 -36.07 -30.58 -5.87
CA GLU A 570 -35.74 -30.78 -4.46
C GLU A 570 -34.70 -29.77 -3.99
N GLY A 571 -33.68 -29.49 -4.80
CA GLY A 571 -32.71 -28.43 -4.52
C GLY A 571 -33.37 -27.05 -4.37
N LYS A 572 -34.39 -26.73 -5.17
CA LYS A 572 -35.12 -25.47 -5.08
C LYS A 572 -35.95 -25.43 -3.79
N ARG A 573 -36.65 -26.51 -3.47
CA ARG A 573 -37.39 -26.65 -2.20
C ARG A 573 -36.49 -26.43 -0.98
N LEU A 574 -35.30 -27.04 -0.96
CA LEU A 574 -34.32 -26.84 0.11
C LEU A 574 -33.81 -25.38 0.16
N ALA A 575 -33.67 -24.72 -0.99
CA ALA A 575 -33.24 -23.33 -1.09
C ALA A 575 -34.30 -22.36 -0.57
N ASP A 576 -35.57 -22.64 -0.87
CA ASP A 576 -36.71 -21.88 -0.38
C ASP A 576 -36.85 -22.01 1.14
N LEU A 577 -36.56 -23.18 1.74
CA LEU A 577 -36.55 -23.38 3.20
C LEU A 577 -35.51 -22.48 3.93
N VAL A 578 -34.34 -22.27 3.32
CA VAL A 578 -33.32 -21.35 3.87
C VAL A 578 -33.63 -19.90 3.46
N GLY A 579 -34.40 -19.70 2.39
CA GLY A 579 -34.69 -18.40 1.79
C GLY A 579 -33.54 -17.85 0.93
N VAL A 580 -32.80 -18.70 0.22
CA VAL A 580 -31.67 -18.30 -0.63
C VAL A 580 -31.86 -18.75 -2.08
N ASN A 581 -31.07 -18.18 -3.01
CA ASN A 581 -31.17 -18.59 -4.42
C ASN A 581 -30.47 -19.92 -4.68
N LEU A 582 -31.13 -20.86 -5.37
CA LEU A 582 -30.47 -22.06 -5.88
C LEU A 582 -29.57 -21.73 -7.07
N VAL A 583 -28.31 -22.16 -7.02
CA VAL A 583 -27.35 -22.06 -8.13
C VAL A 583 -26.72 -23.41 -8.41
N VAL A 584 -26.40 -23.66 -9.68
CA VAL A 584 -25.68 -24.88 -10.10
C VAL A 584 -24.32 -24.97 -9.41
N CYS A 585 -23.65 -23.84 -9.25
CA CYS A 585 -22.42 -23.70 -8.50
C CYS A 585 -22.18 -22.23 -8.18
N HIS A 586 -21.53 -21.94 -7.06
CA HIS A 586 -21.03 -20.60 -6.75
C HIS A 586 -20.08 -20.14 -7.84
N GLU A 587 -20.39 -19.03 -8.53
CA GLU A 587 -19.55 -18.56 -9.63
C GLU A 587 -18.18 -18.07 -9.15
N LYS A 588 -18.15 -17.32 -8.06
CA LYS A 588 -16.95 -16.72 -7.46
C LYS A 588 -16.94 -16.86 -5.95
N TYR A 589 -15.77 -17.19 -5.40
CA TYR A 589 -15.46 -17.15 -3.98
C TYR A 589 -14.10 -16.47 -3.78
N LEU A 590 -14.05 -15.49 -2.87
CA LEU A 590 -12.85 -14.70 -2.55
C LEU A 590 -12.09 -14.19 -3.77
N GLY A 591 -12.82 -13.72 -4.79
CA GLY A 591 -12.25 -13.16 -6.02
C GLY A 591 -11.78 -14.15 -7.08
N LEU A 592 -11.95 -15.46 -6.87
CA LEU A 592 -11.65 -16.50 -7.86
C LEU A 592 -12.90 -17.24 -8.29
N ARG A 593 -12.92 -17.67 -9.55
CA ARG A 593 -14.03 -18.48 -10.06
C ARG A 593 -13.94 -19.92 -9.55
N CYS A 594 -15.06 -20.50 -9.14
CA CYS A 594 -15.11 -21.93 -8.83
C CYS A 594 -15.08 -22.74 -10.13
N PHE A 595 -14.30 -23.81 -10.19
CA PHE A 595 -14.19 -24.63 -11.39
C PHE A 595 -15.48 -25.43 -11.66
N THR A 596 -16.18 -25.12 -12.75
CA THR A 596 -17.46 -25.75 -13.15
C THR A 596 -17.45 -26.42 -14.52
N GLY A 597 -16.47 -26.13 -15.39
CA GLY A 597 -16.48 -26.56 -16.80
C GLY A 597 -15.19 -27.22 -17.28
N ARG A 598 -15.18 -27.68 -18.54
CA ARG A 598 -14.02 -28.34 -19.16
C ARG A 598 -12.86 -27.36 -19.48
N SER A 599 -13.15 -26.09 -19.75
CA SER A 599 -12.14 -25.10 -20.19
C SER A 599 -11.46 -24.36 -19.03
N LYS A 600 -10.21 -24.72 -18.75
CA LYS A 600 -9.36 -24.00 -17.78
C LYS A 600 -9.01 -22.57 -18.22
N ARG A 601 -9.09 -22.25 -19.52
CA ARG A 601 -8.77 -20.91 -20.04
C ARG A 601 -9.86 -19.90 -19.67
N GLN A 602 -11.13 -20.28 -19.81
CA GLN A 602 -12.28 -19.44 -19.45
C GLN A 602 -12.30 -19.08 -17.96
N LEU A 603 -11.79 -19.98 -17.09
CA LEU A 603 -11.69 -19.74 -15.65
C LEU A 603 -10.87 -18.50 -15.29
N PHE A 604 -9.87 -18.17 -16.11
CA PHE A 604 -8.88 -17.12 -15.85
C PHE A 604 -8.88 -16.01 -16.90
N ALA A 605 -9.87 -15.96 -17.78
CA ALA A 605 -9.95 -14.94 -18.84
C ALA A 605 -10.00 -13.52 -18.26
N ASP A 606 -10.67 -13.35 -17.11
CA ASP A 606 -10.77 -12.09 -16.36
C ASP A 606 -9.40 -11.53 -15.93
N ILE A 607 -8.38 -12.38 -15.77
CA ILE A 607 -7.01 -11.95 -15.47
C ILE A 607 -6.45 -11.18 -16.66
N VAL A 608 -6.64 -11.71 -17.87
CA VAL A 608 -6.17 -11.08 -19.11
C VAL A 608 -6.93 -9.78 -19.34
N ASP A 609 -8.25 -9.77 -19.14
CA ASP A 609 -9.07 -8.57 -19.28
C ASP A 609 -8.62 -7.45 -18.34
N ARG A 610 -8.31 -7.79 -17.09
CA ARG A 610 -7.77 -6.82 -16.11
C ARG A 610 -6.39 -6.30 -16.52
N VAL A 611 -5.51 -7.17 -17.00
CA VAL A 611 -4.19 -6.77 -17.53
C VAL A 611 -4.37 -5.83 -18.73
N TRP A 612 -5.23 -6.19 -19.67
CA TRP A 612 -5.54 -5.39 -20.85
C TRP A 612 -6.13 -4.03 -20.49
N GLY A 613 -7.12 -3.98 -19.60
CA GLY A 613 -7.74 -2.73 -19.15
C GLY A 613 -6.75 -1.75 -18.52
N LYS A 614 -5.79 -2.26 -17.71
CA LYS A 614 -4.70 -1.43 -17.16
C LYS A 614 -3.75 -0.94 -18.24
N LEU A 615 -3.33 -1.82 -19.14
CA LEU A 615 -2.41 -1.50 -20.22
C LEU A 615 -2.99 -0.50 -21.23
N LYS A 616 -4.27 -0.64 -21.60
CA LYS A 616 -4.98 0.30 -22.48
C LYS A 616 -5.00 1.71 -21.86
N GLY A 617 -5.45 1.81 -20.61
CA GLY A 617 -5.51 3.09 -19.89
C GLY A 617 -4.15 3.75 -19.64
N TRP A 618 -3.03 3.02 -19.77
CA TRP A 618 -1.68 3.58 -19.71
C TRP A 618 -1.07 3.87 -21.07
N GLY A 619 -1.50 3.16 -22.13
CA GLY A 619 -1.03 3.36 -23.50
C GLY A 619 -1.38 4.74 -24.07
N GLU A 620 -2.38 5.41 -23.49
CA GLU A 620 -2.78 6.79 -23.81
C GLU A 620 -1.96 7.85 -23.04
N LYS A 621 -1.08 7.44 -22.12
CA LYS A 621 -0.36 8.34 -21.21
C LYS A 621 1.13 8.48 -21.57
N LEU A 622 1.70 9.66 -21.31
CA LEU A 622 3.11 10.03 -21.59
C LEU A 622 4.12 9.32 -20.66
N LEU A 623 4.15 7.99 -20.61
CA LEU A 623 5.03 7.24 -19.70
C LEU A 623 6.46 7.09 -20.23
N SER A 624 7.44 7.36 -19.35
CA SER A 624 8.85 7.04 -19.62
C SER A 624 9.07 5.51 -19.63
N VAL A 625 10.21 5.07 -20.19
CA VAL A 625 10.60 3.65 -20.16
C VAL A 625 10.85 3.17 -18.73
N GLY A 626 11.32 4.04 -17.84
CA GLY A 626 11.45 3.75 -16.41
C GLY A 626 10.08 3.51 -15.76
N GLY A 627 9.11 4.38 -16.03
CA GLY A 627 7.72 4.20 -15.59
C GLY A 627 7.09 2.90 -16.06
N LYS A 628 7.36 2.48 -17.31
CA LYS A 628 6.88 1.18 -17.84
C LYS A 628 7.48 -0.02 -17.12
N ASP A 629 8.77 0.01 -16.80
CA ASP A 629 9.46 -1.08 -16.08
C ASP A 629 8.79 -1.31 -14.72
N VAL A 630 8.57 -0.21 -14.00
CA VAL A 630 7.93 -0.20 -12.69
C VAL A 630 6.48 -0.69 -12.78
N LEU A 631 5.70 -0.19 -13.73
CA LEU A 631 4.30 -0.59 -13.94
C LEU A 631 4.13 -2.07 -14.24
N ILE A 632 4.98 -2.61 -15.12
CA ILE A 632 4.95 -4.03 -15.44
C ILE A 632 5.21 -4.86 -14.18
N LYS A 633 6.26 -4.54 -13.43
CA LYS A 633 6.67 -5.30 -12.24
C LYS A 633 5.70 -5.17 -11.07
N ALA A 634 5.30 -3.94 -10.74
CA ALA A 634 4.52 -3.64 -9.55
C ALA A 634 3.02 -3.91 -9.75
N VAL A 635 2.51 -3.74 -10.96
CA VAL A 635 1.07 -3.82 -11.24
C VAL A 635 0.73 -4.99 -12.14
N ILE A 636 1.29 -5.09 -13.35
CA ILE A 636 0.85 -6.14 -14.29
C ILE A 636 1.22 -7.54 -13.82
N GLN A 637 2.47 -7.75 -13.40
CA GLN A 637 2.94 -9.04 -12.92
C GLN A 637 2.38 -9.40 -11.53
N SER A 638 1.82 -8.44 -10.79
CA SER A 638 1.18 -8.70 -9.49
C SER A 638 -0.27 -9.17 -9.63
N ILE A 639 -1.02 -8.72 -10.65
CA ILE A 639 -2.42 -9.13 -10.91
C ILE A 639 -2.65 -10.65 -10.85
N PRO A 640 -1.89 -11.51 -11.56
CA PRO A 640 -2.12 -12.96 -11.53
C PRO A 640 -1.62 -13.64 -10.25
N THR A 641 -0.87 -12.96 -9.37
CA THR A 641 -0.16 -13.57 -8.22
C THR A 641 -1.11 -14.29 -7.28
N TYR A 642 -2.29 -13.71 -7.05
CA TYR A 642 -3.31 -14.32 -6.21
C TYR A 642 -3.75 -15.68 -6.78
N ALA A 643 -4.22 -15.73 -8.03
CA ALA A 643 -4.62 -16.97 -8.69
C ALA A 643 -3.47 -17.99 -8.83
N MET A 644 -2.25 -17.52 -9.18
CA MET A 644 -1.06 -18.37 -9.28
C MET A 644 -0.64 -19.01 -7.95
N SER A 645 -1.09 -18.48 -6.82
CA SER A 645 -0.77 -19.08 -5.51
C SER A 645 -1.59 -20.35 -5.22
N MET A 646 -2.67 -20.60 -5.97
CA MET A 646 -3.56 -21.75 -5.79
C MET A 646 -3.66 -22.64 -7.04
N PHE A 647 -3.48 -22.05 -8.21
CA PHE A 647 -3.68 -22.73 -9.49
C PHE A 647 -2.46 -22.64 -10.40
N ARG A 648 -2.23 -23.72 -11.15
CA ARG A 648 -1.34 -23.71 -12.31
C ARG A 648 -2.08 -23.08 -13.49
N LEU A 649 -1.71 -21.86 -13.85
CA LEU A 649 -2.32 -21.18 -14.99
C LEU A 649 -1.99 -21.89 -16.32
N PRO A 650 -2.91 -21.88 -17.30
CA PRO A 650 -2.64 -22.42 -18.63
C PRO A 650 -1.47 -21.69 -19.31
N LYS A 651 -0.57 -22.44 -19.97
CA LYS A 651 0.58 -21.87 -20.71
C LYS A 651 0.14 -20.82 -21.73
N SER A 652 -0.95 -21.07 -22.46
CA SER A 652 -1.50 -20.13 -23.45
C SER A 652 -1.90 -18.77 -22.83
N LEU A 653 -2.48 -18.77 -21.64
CA LEU A 653 -2.84 -17.57 -20.89
C LEU A 653 -1.58 -16.79 -20.47
N ILE A 654 -0.56 -17.50 -19.98
CA ILE A 654 0.73 -16.89 -19.61
C ILE A 654 1.40 -16.25 -20.83
N SER A 655 1.44 -16.96 -21.97
CA SER A 655 1.99 -16.45 -23.22
C SER A 655 1.25 -15.21 -23.71
N GLU A 656 -0.07 -15.18 -23.54
CA GLU A 656 -0.90 -14.02 -23.85
C GLU A 656 -0.55 -12.80 -22.98
N ILE A 657 -0.43 -12.97 -21.66
CA ILE A 657 0.01 -11.90 -20.74
C ILE A 657 1.42 -11.42 -21.11
N HIS A 658 2.37 -12.32 -21.37
CA HIS A 658 3.73 -11.97 -21.79
C HIS A 658 3.75 -11.17 -23.09
N ARG A 659 2.90 -11.53 -24.06
CA ARG A 659 2.75 -10.79 -25.32
C ARG A 659 2.22 -9.38 -25.08
N LEU A 660 1.24 -9.21 -24.18
CA LEU A 660 0.72 -7.90 -23.80
C LEU A 660 1.78 -7.03 -23.11
N CYS A 661 2.53 -7.61 -22.16
CA CYS A 661 3.64 -6.90 -21.50
C CYS A 661 4.73 -6.49 -22.51
N ALA A 662 5.09 -7.37 -23.44
CA ALA A 662 6.07 -7.07 -24.48
C ALA A 662 5.61 -5.94 -25.39
N ARG A 663 4.35 -5.96 -25.84
CA ARG A 663 3.75 -4.88 -26.65
C ARG A 663 3.76 -3.55 -25.90
N PHE A 664 3.43 -3.55 -24.62
CA PHE A 664 3.48 -2.33 -23.80
C PHE A 664 4.90 -1.78 -23.62
N TRP A 665 5.84 -2.68 -23.33
CA TRP A 665 7.23 -2.35 -23.07
C TRP A 665 7.90 -1.69 -24.28
N TRP A 666 7.71 -2.27 -25.47
CA TRP A 666 8.30 -1.77 -26.71
C TRP A 666 7.44 -0.70 -27.42
N GLY A 667 6.12 -0.73 -27.24
CA GLY A 667 5.13 0.13 -27.90
C GLY A 667 4.93 1.48 -27.22
N GLY A 668 4.39 2.46 -27.96
CA GLY A 668 3.96 3.77 -27.42
C GLY A 668 2.45 3.81 -27.14
N SER A 669 1.67 3.24 -28.05
CA SER A 669 0.23 2.97 -27.96
C SER A 669 0.01 1.47 -28.19
N MET A 670 -1.12 0.93 -27.72
CA MET A 670 -1.49 -0.48 -27.97
C MET A 670 -1.87 -0.76 -29.41
N GLU A 671 -2.28 0.26 -30.17
CA GLU A 671 -2.77 0.13 -31.54
C GLU A 671 -1.62 0.02 -32.54
N LYS A 672 -0.54 0.80 -32.35
CA LYS A 672 0.62 0.79 -33.24
C LYS A 672 1.63 -0.26 -32.80
N ARG A 673 1.87 -1.27 -33.65
CA ARG A 673 2.96 -2.24 -33.44
C ARG A 673 4.32 -1.54 -33.54
N LYS A 674 5.18 -1.73 -32.54
CA LYS A 674 6.59 -1.31 -32.58
C LYS A 674 7.51 -2.53 -32.60
N MET A 675 8.72 -2.36 -33.12
CA MET A 675 9.70 -3.43 -33.22
C MET A 675 10.13 -3.93 -31.84
N HIS A 676 10.11 -5.26 -31.65
CA HIS A 676 10.62 -5.92 -30.45
C HIS A 676 12.11 -6.26 -30.65
N TRP A 677 12.98 -5.64 -29.85
CA TRP A 677 14.42 -5.82 -29.98
C TRP A 677 14.94 -7.15 -29.45
N CYS A 678 14.25 -7.76 -28.48
CA CYS A 678 14.59 -9.10 -28.00
C CYS A 678 13.35 -9.89 -27.55
N LYS A 679 13.53 -11.21 -27.43
CA LYS A 679 12.48 -12.12 -26.94
C LYS A 679 12.17 -11.80 -25.47
N TRP A 680 10.89 -11.90 -25.09
CA TRP A 680 10.42 -11.64 -23.71
C TRP A 680 11.18 -12.47 -22.66
N ARG A 681 11.53 -13.74 -22.98
CA ARG A 681 12.34 -14.61 -22.11
C ARG A 681 13.68 -13.97 -21.70
N LYS A 682 14.34 -13.21 -22.59
CA LYS A 682 15.60 -12.52 -22.25
C LYS A 682 15.36 -11.38 -21.26
N LEU A 683 14.25 -10.64 -21.39
CA LEU A 683 13.85 -9.61 -20.41
C LEU A 683 13.56 -10.20 -19.02
N CYS A 684 13.14 -11.47 -18.97
CA CYS A 684 12.89 -12.20 -17.73
C CYS A 684 14.13 -12.77 -17.03
N THR A 685 15.31 -12.70 -17.65
CA THR A 685 16.57 -13.10 -17.00
C THR A 685 16.94 -12.15 -15.87
N ARG A 686 17.82 -12.59 -14.97
CA ARG A 686 18.21 -11.78 -13.81
C ARG A 686 18.95 -10.54 -14.28
N LYS A 687 18.87 -9.47 -13.48
CA LYS A 687 19.61 -8.23 -13.76
C LYS A 687 21.12 -8.46 -13.87
N GLU A 688 21.66 -9.37 -13.06
CA GLU A 688 23.07 -9.79 -13.09
C GLU A 688 23.45 -10.61 -14.34
N GLU A 689 22.48 -11.12 -15.08
CA GLU A 689 22.65 -11.88 -16.34
C GLU A 689 22.32 -11.03 -17.59
N GLY A 690 22.21 -9.70 -17.41
CA GLY A 690 21.85 -8.75 -18.48
C GLY A 690 20.35 -8.71 -18.80
N GLY A 691 19.47 -9.23 -17.95
CA GLY A 691 18.02 -9.06 -18.08
C GLY A 691 17.49 -7.80 -17.40
N LEU A 692 16.17 -7.58 -17.48
CA LEU A 692 15.49 -6.53 -16.69
C LEU A 692 14.96 -7.05 -15.36
N GLY A 693 14.98 -8.36 -15.14
CA GLY A 693 14.38 -8.99 -13.97
C GLY A 693 12.85 -8.98 -14.00
N PHE A 694 12.24 -9.00 -15.19
CA PHE A 694 10.80 -9.33 -15.29
C PHE A 694 10.59 -10.78 -14.86
N LYS A 695 9.46 -11.08 -14.21
CA LYS A 695 9.17 -12.47 -13.82
C LYS A 695 8.74 -13.31 -15.03
N ASN A 696 9.35 -14.47 -15.21
CA ASN A 696 8.74 -15.55 -15.98
C ASN A 696 7.55 -16.07 -15.15
N LEU A 697 6.33 -15.82 -15.63
CA LEU A 697 5.12 -16.12 -14.87
C LEU A 697 4.91 -17.63 -14.69
N GLU A 698 5.41 -18.49 -15.58
CA GLU A 698 5.30 -19.94 -15.40
C GLU A 698 6.19 -20.41 -14.24
N THR A 699 7.46 -20.03 -14.23
CA THR A 699 8.38 -20.33 -13.13
C THR A 699 7.92 -19.70 -11.82
N PHE A 700 7.42 -18.47 -11.88
CA PHE A 700 6.89 -17.76 -10.71
C PHE A 700 5.63 -18.44 -10.15
N ASN A 701 4.72 -18.90 -11.01
CA ASN A 701 3.56 -19.70 -10.61
C ASN A 701 3.99 -20.99 -9.90
N ARG A 702 4.98 -21.71 -10.45
CA ARG A 702 5.50 -22.95 -9.85
C ARG A 702 6.11 -22.69 -8.47
N ALA A 703 6.88 -21.61 -8.32
CA ALA A 703 7.49 -21.22 -7.04
C ALA A 703 6.44 -20.80 -5.99
N LEU A 704 5.34 -20.17 -6.39
CA LEU A 704 4.23 -19.86 -5.48
C LEU A 704 3.51 -21.13 -5.01
N LEU A 705 3.28 -22.10 -5.90
CA LEU A 705 2.64 -23.37 -5.56
C LEU A 705 3.55 -24.25 -4.67
N ALA A 706 4.87 -24.22 -4.92
CA ALA A 706 5.85 -24.83 -4.04
C ALA A 706 5.81 -24.24 -2.62
N LYS A 707 5.58 -22.92 -2.48
CA LYS A 707 5.38 -22.31 -1.15
C LYS A 707 4.19 -22.91 -0.41
N GLN A 708 3.10 -23.25 -1.11
CA GLN A 708 1.95 -23.90 -0.48
C GLN A 708 2.28 -25.32 -0.04
N GLY A 709 2.99 -26.08 -0.88
CA GLY A 709 3.50 -27.41 -0.50
C GLY A 709 4.39 -27.35 0.75
N TRP A 710 5.29 -26.36 0.83
CA TRP A 710 6.14 -26.14 1.99
C TRP A 710 5.33 -25.86 3.27
N ARG A 711 4.27 -25.05 3.17
CA ARG A 711 3.39 -24.73 4.30
C ARG A 711 2.64 -25.96 4.81
N ILE A 712 2.12 -26.78 3.89
CA ILE A 712 1.44 -28.04 4.22
C ILE A 712 2.41 -28.98 4.94
N LEU A 713 3.65 -29.07 4.46
CA LEU A 713 4.68 -29.91 5.07
C LEU A 713 5.05 -29.43 6.49
N LYS A 714 5.15 -28.11 6.70
CA LYS A 714 5.59 -27.52 7.97
C LYS A 714 4.51 -27.38 9.04
N ASN A 715 3.23 -27.34 8.65
CA ASN A 715 2.13 -27.23 9.59
C ASN A 715 0.98 -28.17 9.18
N LEU A 716 1.12 -29.44 9.55
CA LEU A 716 0.14 -30.49 9.28
C LEU A 716 -1.16 -30.34 10.09
N GLU A 717 -1.13 -29.58 11.19
CA GLU A 717 -2.28 -29.34 12.07
C GLU A 717 -3.25 -28.30 11.52
N SER A 718 -2.78 -27.43 10.61
CA SER A 718 -3.66 -26.46 9.96
C SER A 718 -4.85 -27.14 9.26
N LEU A 719 -6.03 -26.51 9.32
CA LEU A 719 -7.25 -27.04 8.69
C LEU A 719 -7.03 -27.44 7.22
N VAL A 720 -6.33 -26.59 6.45
CA VAL A 720 -6.00 -26.86 5.04
C VAL A 720 -5.13 -28.12 4.88
N ALA A 721 -4.13 -28.32 5.74
CA ALA A 721 -3.28 -29.49 5.69
C ALA A 721 -4.05 -30.76 6.11
N ARG A 722 -4.87 -30.70 7.16
CA ARG A 722 -5.73 -31.83 7.58
C ARG A 722 -6.74 -32.24 6.51
N VAL A 723 -7.38 -31.27 5.84
CA VAL A 723 -8.29 -31.54 4.72
C VAL A 723 -7.56 -32.19 3.56
N LEU A 724 -6.43 -31.63 3.12
CA LEU A 724 -5.66 -32.16 1.99
C LEU A 724 -5.03 -33.54 2.31
N LYS A 725 -4.49 -33.73 3.51
CA LYS A 725 -3.96 -35.01 4.00
C LYS A 725 -5.04 -36.08 3.95
N GLY A 726 -6.21 -35.79 4.51
CA GLY A 726 -7.35 -36.72 4.48
C GLY A 726 -7.77 -37.09 3.05
N CYS A 727 -7.71 -36.14 2.11
CA CYS A 727 -8.14 -36.37 0.72
C CYS A 727 -7.11 -37.11 -0.13
N TYR A 728 -5.81 -36.82 0.03
CA TYR A 728 -4.80 -37.16 -0.98
C TYR A 728 -3.61 -37.96 -0.47
N PHE A 729 -3.30 -37.92 0.83
CA PHE A 729 -2.13 -38.60 1.41
C PHE A 729 -2.40 -39.04 2.85
N SER A 730 -3.49 -39.77 3.07
CA SER A 730 -3.95 -40.14 4.43
C SER A 730 -3.02 -41.09 5.18
N ARG A 731 -2.27 -41.94 4.46
CA ARG A 731 -1.37 -42.96 5.02
C ARG A 731 0.14 -42.66 4.86
N GLY A 732 0.50 -41.48 4.33
CA GLY A 732 1.90 -41.16 4.00
C GLY A 732 2.22 -39.67 4.08
N GLY A 733 3.42 -39.30 3.62
CA GLY A 733 3.87 -37.91 3.61
C GLY A 733 3.36 -37.12 2.41
N PHE A 734 3.40 -35.79 2.51
CA PHE A 734 3.13 -34.90 1.36
C PHE A 734 4.08 -35.18 0.18
N LEU A 735 5.34 -35.50 0.47
CA LEU A 735 6.35 -35.80 -0.54
C LEU A 735 6.10 -37.14 -1.23
N ASP A 736 5.36 -38.07 -0.65
CA ASP A 736 5.03 -39.36 -1.29
C ASP A 736 3.75 -39.27 -2.14
N ALA A 737 3.03 -38.15 -2.06
CA ALA A 737 1.72 -38.03 -2.64
C ALA A 737 1.76 -38.01 -4.19
N ALA A 738 1.00 -38.93 -4.78
CA ALA A 738 0.92 -39.08 -6.23
C ALA A 738 -0.22 -38.26 -6.85
N LYS A 739 -0.02 -37.85 -8.11
CA LYS A 739 -1.04 -37.18 -8.91
C LYS A 739 -1.96 -38.23 -9.55
N LYS A 740 -3.28 -38.10 -9.33
CA LYS A 740 -4.32 -38.86 -10.03
C LYS A 740 -5.20 -37.93 -10.87
N ASP A 741 -5.79 -38.43 -11.95
CA ASP A 741 -6.66 -37.62 -12.80
C ASP A 741 -7.99 -37.28 -12.15
N SER A 742 -8.41 -38.07 -11.17
CA SER A 742 -9.53 -37.72 -10.31
C SER A 742 -9.17 -36.56 -9.35
N ASN A 743 -7.93 -36.18 -9.10
CA ASN A 743 -7.67 -35.15 -8.08
C ASN A 743 -8.24 -33.76 -8.46
N SER A 744 -8.53 -32.93 -7.46
CA SER A 744 -8.97 -31.55 -7.69
C SER A 744 -7.93 -30.76 -8.50
N PHE A 745 -8.38 -29.68 -9.14
CA PHE A 745 -7.46 -28.82 -9.89
C PHE A 745 -6.47 -28.08 -8.97
N VAL A 746 -6.90 -27.71 -7.76
CA VAL A 746 -6.05 -27.09 -6.74
C VAL A 746 -4.93 -28.05 -6.34
N TRP A 747 -5.27 -29.28 -5.96
CA TRP A 747 -4.27 -30.28 -5.57
C TRP A 747 -3.29 -30.61 -6.69
N LYS A 748 -3.78 -30.82 -7.92
CA LYS A 748 -2.91 -31.02 -9.10
C LYS A 748 -1.95 -29.85 -9.33
N SER A 749 -2.36 -28.64 -8.95
CA SER A 749 -1.51 -27.45 -9.04
C SER A 749 -0.43 -27.44 -7.95
N ILE A 750 -0.79 -27.73 -6.70
CA ILE A 750 0.16 -27.83 -5.58
C ILE A 750 1.22 -28.90 -5.85
N ILE A 751 0.82 -30.09 -6.32
CA ILE A 751 1.75 -31.18 -6.68
C ILE A 751 2.71 -30.78 -7.80
N TRP A 752 2.31 -29.91 -8.73
CA TRP A 752 3.23 -29.41 -9.76
C TRP A 752 4.36 -28.53 -9.17
N GLY A 753 4.10 -27.84 -8.07
CA GLY A 753 5.09 -27.11 -7.30
C GLY A 753 6.09 -28.02 -6.56
N LYS A 754 5.69 -29.26 -6.21
CA LYS A 754 6.51 -30.21 -5.45
C LYS A 754 7.93 -30.40 -6.01
N GLY A 755 8.10 -30.45 -7.33
CA GLY A 755 9.43 -30.65 -7.91
C GLY A 755 10.46 -29.53 -7.62
N ILE A 756 10.02 -28.31 -7.24
CA ILE A 756 10.95 -27.29 -6.72
C ILE A 756 11.37 -27.61 -5.29
N LEU A 757 10.42 -28.11 -4.49
CA LEU A 757 10.68 -28.54 -3.11
C LEU A 757 11.65 -29.71 -3.10
N ASP A 758 11.37 -30.75 -3.90
CA ASP A 758 12.25 -31.90 -4.04
C ASP A 758 13.67 -31.45 -4.35
N ALA A 759 13.85 -30.55 -5.33
CA ALA A 759 15.17 -30.07 -5.74
C ALA A 759 15.95 -29.26 -4.69
N GLY A 760 15.29 -28.54 -3.77
CA GLY A 760 15.96 -27.63 -2.83
C GLY A 760 15.82 -27.97 -1.35
N MET A 761 15.14 -29.07 -1.03
CA MET A 761 14.97 -29.55 0.33
C MET A 761 16.02 -30.59 0.70
N ARG A 762 16.44 -30.55 1.96
CA ARG A 762 17.27 -31.56 2.60
C ARG A 762 16.90 -31.74 4.07
N TRP A 763 17.23 -32.88 4.64
CA TRP A 763 17.19 -33.13 6.07
C TRP A 763 18.33 -32.41 6.78
N ARG A 764 18.03 -31.93 7.98
CA ARG A 764 18.99 -31.61 9.03
C ARG A 764 18.98 -32.80 10.00
N VAL A 765 20.15 -33.39 10.16
CA VAL A 765 20.35 -34.50 11.09
C VAL A 765 20.21 -34.00 12.52
N GLY A 766 19.28 -34.60 13.25
CA GLY A 766 19.13 -34.49 14.69
C GLY A 766 19.59 -35.79 15.34
N ASN A 767 18.65 -36.69 15.61
CA ASN A 767 18.93 -38.03 16.12
C ASN A 767 19.16 -39.09 15.01
N GLY A 768 18.94 -38.75 13.74
CA GLY A 768 19.17 -39.61 12.59
C GLY A 768 18.19 -40.78 12.43
N SER A 769 17.17 -40.88 13.29
CA SER A 769 16.22 -42.00 13.35
C SER A 769 15.19 -41.97 12.20
N SER A 770 15.01 -40.84 11.54
CA SER A 770 14.04 -40.64 10.45
C SER A 770 14.69 -40.55 9.07
N ILE A 771 16.02 -40.64 8.98
CA ILE A 771 16.78 -40.40 7.74
C ILE A 771 17.42 -41.71 7.26
N ILE A 772 17.07 -42.14 6.05
CA ILE A 772 17.69 -43.28 5.37
C ILE A 772 18.94 -42.82 4.62
N ILE A 773 20.09 -43.43 4.92
CA ILE A 773 21.41 -43.02 4.44
C ILE A 773 21.45 -42.86 2.91
N TYR A 774 20.92 -43.85 2.16
CA TYR A 774 21.03 -43.92 0.70
C TYR A 774 20.01 -43.04 -0.05
N ASN A 775 18.77 -43.03 0.42
CA ASN A 775 17.65 -42.52 -0.35
C ASN A 775 17.31 -41.06 -0.03
N ASP A 776 17.59 -40.62 1.19
CA ASP A 776 17.25 -39.29 1.65
C ASP A 776 18.34 -38.27 1.35
N ARG A 777 17.92 -37.01 1.25
CA ARG A 777 18.80 -35.87 0.98
C ARG A 777 19.23 -35.27 2.30
N TRP A 778 20.41 -35.58 2.83
CA TRP A 778 20.86 -35.09 4.13
C TRP A 778 22.30 -34.52 4.11
N ILE A 779 23.01 -34.67 2.99
CA ILE A 779 24.40 -34.21 2.81
C ILE A 779 24.44 -32.76 2.30
N GLN A 780 25.51 -32.03 2.62
CA GLN A 780 25.70 -30.61 2.24
C GLN A 780 26.30 -30.41 0.85
N ARG A 781 26.29 -31.45 0.01
CA ARG A 781 26.76 -31.41 -1.38
C ARG A 781 25.72 -30.75 -2.30
N PRO A 782 26.00 -29.58 -2.92
CA PRO A 782 24.98 -28.81 -3.67
C PRO A 782 24.41 -29.49 -4.93
N SER A 783 25.08 -30.50 -5.48
CA SER A 783 24.64 -31.17 -6.71
C SER A 783 23.49 -32.15 -6.49
N THR A 784 23.48 -32.89 -5.38
CA THR A 784 22.53 -34.00 -5.14
C THR A 784 21.93 -34.02 -3.73
N PHE A 785 22.61 -33.44 -2.73
CA PHE A 785 22.36 -33.62 -1.30
C PHE A 785 22.36 -35.09 -0.82
N LYS A 786 22.86 -36.01 -1.63
CA LYS A 786 22.92 -37.46 -1.36
C LYS A 786 24.37 -37.93 -1.28
N ILE A 787 24.54 -39.06 -0.61
CA ILE A 787 25.76 -39.88 -0.67
C ILE A 787 25.98 -40.33 -2.12
N ILE A 788 27.23 -40.33 -2.56
CA ILE A 788 27.63 -40.79 -3.91
C ILE A 788 28.27 -42.17 -3.84
N SER A 789 29.01 -42.45 -2.77
CA SER A 789 29.59 -43.76 -2.49
C SER A 789 28.51 -44.85 -2.39
N SER A 790 28.93 -46.11 -2.52
CA SER A 790 28.10 -47.28 -2.23
C SER A 790 28.50 -47.86 -0.88
N PRO A 791 27.97 -47.31 0.25
CA PRO A 791 28.41 -47.75 1.56
C PRO A 791 28.21 -49.25 1.80
N LYS A 792 28.98 -49.83 2.72
CA LYS A 792 28.86 -51.25 3.10
C LYS A 792 27.67 -51.52 4.06
N LEU A 793 26.72 -50.59 4.14
CA LEU A 793 25.56 -50.66 5.02
C LEU A 793 24.32 -51.16 4.25
N GLY A 794 23.38 -51.83 4.90
CA GLY A 794 22.13 -52.25 4.24
C GLY A 794 21.33 -51.08 3.67
N SER A 795 20.58 -51.29 2.58
CA SER A 795 19.87 -50.23 1.82
C SER A 795 18.88 -49.38 2.63
N ASN A 796 18.36 -49.90 3.74
CA ASN A 796 17.46 -49.21 4.67
C ASN A 796 18.17 -48.71 5.95
N ALA A 797 19.50 -48.66 5.97
CA ALA A 797 20.26 -48.18 7.11
C ALA A 797 19.96 -46.69 7.39
N LYS A 798 19.75 -46.38 8.67
CA LYS A 798 19.43 -45.03 9.15
C LYS A 798 20.68 -44.29 9.60
N VAL A 799 20.65 -42.96 9.51
CA VAL A 799 21.76 -42.08 9.93
C VAL A 799 22.08 -42.23 11.42
N GLU A 800 21.11 -42.60 12.25
CA GLU A 800 21.30 -42.95 13.67
C GLU A 800 22.45 -43.95 13.90
N ARG A 801 22.67 -44.90 12.98
CA ARG A 801 23.76 -45.89 13.10
C ARG A 801 25.16 -45.27 12.99
N LEU A 802 25.27 -44.08 12.42
CA LEU A 802 26.51 -43.31 12.28
C LEU A 802 26.76 -42.40 13.48
N ILE A 803 25.90 -42.43 14.50
CA ILE A 803 25.98 -41.58 15.69
C ILE A 803 26.51 -42.41 16.86
N SER A 804 27.47 -41.86 17.60
CA SER A 804 28.01 -42.49 18.81
C SER A 804 26.99 -42.41 19.96
N PRO A 805 26.92 -43.42 20.85
CA PRO A 805 26.12 -43.36 22.09
C PRO A 805 26.47 -42.18 23.00
N SER A 806 27.72 -41.68 22.95
CA SER A 806 28.19 -40.51 23.70
C SER A 806 27.76 -39.16 23.09
N GLY A 807 27.05 -39.17 21.96
CA GLY A 807 26.85 -38.01 21.10
C GLY A 807 28.01 -37.78 20.14
N GLY A 808 27.72 -37.18 18.97
CA GLY A 808 28.68 -36.96 17.90
C GLY A 808 28.70 -38.06 16.84
N TRP A 809 29.43 -37.81 15.76
CA TRP A 809 29.63 -38.75 14.66
C TRP A 809 30.56 -39.91 15.06
N ASP A 810 30.19 -41.15 14.73
CA ASP A 810 31.02 -42.34 14.90
C ASP A 810 32.08 -42.41 13.78
N LEU A 811 33.26 -41.85 14.04
CA LEU A 811 34.34 -41.73 13.07
C LEU A 811 34.78 -43.09 12.50
N GLN A 812 34.78 -44.15 13.30
CA GLN A 812 35.20 -45.48 12.86
C GLN A 812 34.19 -46.04 11.85
N LYS A 813 32.89 -45.98 12.17
CA LYS A 813 31.85 -46.42 11.24
C LYS A 813 31.82 -45.60 9.96
N ILE A 814 32.00 -44.28 10.04
CA ILE A 814 31.97 -43.42 8.85
C ILE A 814 33.17 -43.74 7.94
N ASN A 815 34.39 -43.81 8.47
CA ASN A 815 35.58 -44.11 7.67
C ASN A 815 35.57 -45.52 7.06
N CYS A 816 34.99 -46.51 7.73
CA CYS A 816 34.94 -47.89 7.23
C CYS A 816 33.86 -48.12 6.18
N ASN A 817 32.82 -47.27 6.14
CA ASN A 817 31.66 -47.49 5.28
C ASN A 817 31.57 -46.51 4.11
N PHE A 818 32.22 -45.34 4.12
CA PHE A 818 32.08 -44.31 3.08
C PHE A 818 33.42 -43.95 2.44
N ASP A 819 33.37 -43.49 1.18
CA ASP A 819 34.55 -42.94 0.49
C ASP A 819 34.96 -41.59 1.07
N LYS A 820 36.24 -41.22 0.92
CA LYS A 820 36.85 -40.00 1.53
C LYS A 820 36.03 -38.72 1.29
N GLU A 821 35.43 -38.58 0.12
CA GLU A 821 34.64 -37.41 -0.26
C GLU A 821 33.33 -37.31 0.53
N ASP A 822 32.62 -38.43 0.73
CA ASP A 822 31.40 -38.44 1.54
C ASP A 822 31.73 -38.36 3.03
N VAL A 823 32.85 -38.94 3.48
CA VAL A 823 33.34 -38.77 4.86
C VAL A 823 33.51 -37.29 5.19
N GLN A 824 34.23 -36.53 4.35
CA GLN A 824 34.44 -35.09 4.57
C GLN A 824 33.13 -34.32 4.67
N GLU A 825 32.19 -34.60 3.78
CA GLU A 825 30.88 -33.95 3.75
C GLU A 825 30.03 -34.32 4.98
N ILE A 826 30.03 -35.59 5.42
CA ILE A 826 29.32 -36.02 6.64
C ILE A 826 29.90 -35.31 7.87
N LEU A 827 31.23 -35.31 8.01
CA LEU A 827 31.92 -34.69 9.15
C LEU A 827 31.78 -33.16 9.18
N SER A 828 31.51 -32.53 8.02
CA SER A 828 31.21 -31.09 7.95
C SER A 828 29.84 -30.71 8.53
N ILE A 829 28.95 -31.69 8.76
CA ILE A 829 27.62 -31.44 9.32
C ILE A 829 27.77 -31.16 10.82
N PRO A 830 27.43 -29.95 11.29
CA PRO A 830 27.52 -29.63 12.71
C PRO A 830 26.57 -30.54 13.49
N PHE A 831 27.12 -31.32 14.42
CA PHE A 831 26.32 -32.18 15.28
C PHE A 831 25.74 -31.33 16.43
N GLY A 832 24.40 -31.30 16.56
CA GLY A 832 23.72 -30.70 17.70
C GLY A 832 23.90 -31.55 18.98
N SER A 833 23.15 -31.26 20.06
CA SER A 833 23.24 -32.05 21.30
C SER A 833 22.75 -33.52 21.19
N GLY A 834 22.52 -34.06 19.99
CA GLY A 834 22.00 -35.40 19.72
C GLY A 834 20.56 -35.66 20.19
N LYS A 835 19.95 -34.70 20.90
CA LYS A 835 18.60 -34.81 21.51
C LYS A 835 17.49 -34.15 20.68
N THR A 836 17.82 -33.53 19.56
CA THR A 836 16.84 -32.87 18.69
C THR A 836 16.33 -33.82 17.61
N GLU A 837 15.06 -33.74 17.27
CA GLU A 837 14.49 -34.54 16.18
C GLU A 837 15.03 -34.12 14.79
N ASP A 838 15.00 -35.06 13.84
CA ASP A 838 15.34 -34.82 12.44
C ASP A 838 14.35 -33.84 11.80
N THR A 839 14.83 -32.85 11.06
CA THR A 839 13.94 -31.82 10.47
C THR A 839 14.25 -31.53 9.01
N MET A 840 13.21 -31.44 8.18
CA MET A 840 13.35 -30.97 6.79
C MET A 840 13.65 -29.46 6.75
N LEU A 841 14.66 -29.04 6.00
CA LEU A 841 14.97 -27.62 5.77
C LEU A 841 15.05 -27.28 4.29
N TRP A 842 14.91 -25.99 3.98
CA TRP A 842 15.17 -25.45 2.66
C TRP A 842 16.63 -24.99 2.58
N HIS A 843 17.42 -25.60 1.69
CA HIS A 843 18.88 -25.39 1.65
C HIS A 843 19.28 -23.94 1.28
N TYR A 844 18.50 -23.28 0.42
CA TYR A 844 18.85 -21.97 -0.14
C TYR A 844 18.39 -20.76 0.70
N ASP A 845 18.27 -20.95 2.01
CA ASP A 845 17.95 -19.90 2.98
C ASP A 845 18.68 -20.19 4.30
N GLU A 846 19.32 -19.19 4.89
CA GLU A 846 20.13 -19.34 6.11
C GLU A 846 19.32 -19.88 7.30
N ARG A 847 18.03 -19.56 7.36
CA ARG A 847 17.12 -20.04 8.42
C ARG A 847 16.47 -21.38 8.07
N GLY A 848 16.78 -21.95 6.91
CA GLY A 848 16.16 -23.16 6.40
C GLY A 848 14.71 -22.96 5.94
N LEU A 849 14.28 -21.72 5.68
CA LEU A 849 12.89 -21.39 5.35
C LEU A 849 12.70 -21.15 3.85
N TYR A 850 11.68 -21.78 3.27
CA TYR A 850 11.35 -21.56 1.87
C TYR A 850 10.86 -20.12 1.62
N THR A 851 11.48 -19.44 0.65
CA THR A 851 10.99 -18.17 0.11
C THR A 851 10.64 -18.32 -1.37
N VAL A 852 9.61 -17.60 -1.84
CA VAL A 852 9.25 -17.62 -3.28
C VAL A 852 10.41 -17.14 -4.15
N LYS A 853 11.27 -16.26 -3.62
CA LYS A 853 12.46 -15.76 -4.29
C LYS A 853 13.46 -16.89 -4.55
N SER A 854 13.85 -17.64 -3.52
CA SER A 854 14.80 -18.75 -3.67
C SER A 854 14.20 -19.89 -4.51
N GLY A 855 12.94 -20.26 -4.29
CA GLY A 855 12.28 -21.27 -5.12
C GLY A 855 12.11 -20.85 -6.58
N TYR A 856 11.96 -19.55 -6.87
CA TYR A 856 11.96 -19.05 -8.25
C TYR A 856 13.33 -19.22 -8.91
N CYS A 857 14.44 -18.97 -8.20
CA CYS A 857 15.80 -19.19 -8.71
C CYS A 857 16.01 -20.67 -9.10
N ILE A 858 15.69 -21.60 -8.20
CA ILE A 858 15.75 -23.05 -8.48
C ILE A 858 14.84 -23.43 -9.64
N GLY A 859 13.63 -22.86 -9.68
CA GLY A 859 12.72 -23.07 -10.79
C GLY A 859 13.26 -22.58 -12.15
N GLN A 860 14.12 -21.56 -12.18
CA GLN A 860 14.76 -21.08 -13.42
C GLN A 860 15.86 -22.02 -13.89
N GLU A 861 16.64 -22.56 -12.96
CA GLU A 861 17.71 -23.55 -13.20
C GLU A 861 17.11 -24.86 -13.74
N LEU A 862 16.08 -25.40 -13.07
CA LEU A 862 15.36 -26.60 -13.51
C LEU A 862 14.69 -26.45 -14.89
N ALA A 863 14.36 -25.23 -15.30
CA ALA A 863 13.73 -24.97 -16.60
C ALA A 863 14.75 -24.89 -17.76
N GLY A 864 16.03 -25.22 -17.51
CA GLY A 864 17.10 -25.11 -18.50
C GLY A 864 17.21 -23.69 -19.06
N SER A 865 16.97 -22.67 -18.22
CA SER A 865 17.37 -21.33 -18.61
C SER A 865 18.88 -21.36 -18.75
N PRO A 866 19.43 -21.02 -19.93
CA PRO A 866 20.85 -21.23 -20.19
C PRO A 866 21.63 -20.55 -19.08
N GLY A 867 22.32 -21.36 -18.28
CA GLY A 867 23.48 -20.89 -17.54
C GLY A 867 24.45 -20.40 -18.59
N VAL A 868 24.36 -19.11 -18.92
CA VAL A 868 25.37 -18.48 -19.75
C VAL A 868 26.67 -18.70 -18.98
N SER A 869 27.68 -19.26 -19.66
CA SER A 869 29.06 -19.39 -19.19
C SER A 869 29.38 -18.36 -18.12
N ASN A 870 29.92 -18.79 -16.97
CA ASN A 870 30.32 -17.97 -15.81
C ASN A 870 31.29 -16.82 -16.20
N ASN A 871 30.79 -15.84 -16.94
CA ASN A 871 31.52 -14.65 -17.28
C ASN A 871 31.34 -13.71 -16.09
N LEU A 872 32.12 -13.99 -15.05
CA LEU A 872 32.14 -13.25 -13.79
C LEU A 872 32.31 -11.74 -14.05
N ALA A 873 33.05 -11.37 -15.10
CA ALA A 873 33.23 -10.00 -15.56
C ALA A 873 31.90 -9.37 -16.05
N ALA A 874 31.16 -10.05 -16.92
CA ALA A 874 29.84 -9.58 -17.36
C ALA A 874 28.85 -9.48 -16.18
N LYS A 875 28.90 -10.42 -15.24
CA LYS A 875 28.06 -10.39 -14.03
C LYS A 875 28.37 -9.17 -13.15
N LYS A 876 29.66 -8.90 -12.91
CA LYS A 876 30.13 -7.71 -12.17
C LYS A 876 29.67 -6.41 -12.84
N TRP A 877 29.80 -6.32 -14.16
CA TRP A 877 29.33 -5.18 -14.95
C TRP A 877 27.84 -4.90 -14.75
N TRP A 878 26.97 -5.89 -14.98
CA TRP A 878 25.54 -5.67 -14.89
C TRP A 878 25.11 -5.24 -13.49
N LEU A 879 25.67 -5.86 -12.45
CA LEU A 879 25.45 -5.44 -11.07
C LEU A 879 25.92 -3.99 -10.83
N GLY A 880 27.08 -3.60 -11.37
CA GLY A 880 27.60 -2.25 -11.34
C GLY A 880 26.64 -1.23 -11.96
N LEU A 881 26.16 -1.47 -13.19
CA LEU A 881 25.23 -0.59 -13.91
C LEU A 881 23.97 -0.29 -13.09
N TRP A 882 23.39 -1.30 -12.43
CA TRP A 882 22.17 -1.10 -11.66
C TRP A 882 22.40 -0.38 -10.32
N LYS A 883 23.64 -0.38 -9.79
CA LYS A 883 24.04 0.30 -8.54
C LYS A 883 24.35 1.80 -8.73
N LEU A 884 24.62 2.27 -9.95
CA LEU A 884 24.94 3.69 -10.23
C LEU A 884 23.88 4.66 -9.67
N ASN A 885 24.29 5.83 -9.21
CA ASN A 885 23.41 6.89 -8.72
C ASN A 885 22.93 7.83 -9.86
N ILE A 886 22.35 7.23 -10.91
CA ILE A 886 21.80 7.94 -12.08
C ILE A 886 20.31 7.58 -12.31
N PRO A 887 19.53 8.41 -13.05
CA PRO A 887 18.12 8.12 -13.31
C PRO A 887 17.89 6.78 -14.01
N LEU A 888 16.79 6.10 -13.65
CA LEU A 888 16.47 4.76 -14.18
C LEU A 888 16.34 4.73 -15.72
N LYS A 889 15.80 5.78 -16.32
CA LYS A 889 15.71 5.91 -17.80
C LYS A 889 17.08 5.87 -18.48
N VAL A 890 18.12 6.43 -17.83
CA VAL A 890 19.50 6.42 -18.32
C VAL A 890 20.10 5.02 -18.17
N LYS A 891 19.92 4.37 -17.00
CA LYS A 891 20.36 2.96 -16.81
C LYS A 891 19.79 2.02 -17.86
N ILE A 892 18.49 2.13 -18.15
CA ILE A 892 17.82 1.30 -19.16
C ILE A 892 18.32 1.64 -20.56
N PHE A 893 18.65 2.89 -20.84
CA PHE A 893 19.26 3.28 -22.10
C PHE A 893 20.64 2.65 -22.28
N ILE A 894 21.54 2.78 -21.29
CA ILE A 894 22.87 2.16 -21.32
C ILE A 894 22.76 0.63 -21.46
N TRP A 895 21.81 0.02 -20.73
CA TRP A 895 21.52 -1.41 -20.86
C TRP A 895 21.06 -1.80 -22.29
N LYS A 896 20.20 -1.01 -22.95
CA LYS A 896 19.81 -1.26 -24.35
C LYS A 896 20.98 -1.09 -25.31
N ALA A 897 21.79 -0.04 -25.13
CA ALA A 897 22.96 0.22 -25.97
C ALA A 897 24.00 -0.91 -25.83
N SER A 898 24.22 -1.40 -24.60
CA SER A 898 25.10 -2.54 -24.29
C SER A 898 24.66 -3.85 -24.93
N HIS A 899 23.40 -3.95 -25.37
CA HIS A 899 22.85 -5.11 -26.08
C HIS A 899 22.64 -4.85 -27.59
N GLU A 900 23.05 -3.69 -28.10
CA GLU A 900 22.80 -3.27 -29.49
C GLU A 900 21.30 -3.21 -29.83
N TRP A 901 20.46 -2.80 -28.86
CA TRP A 901 18.99 -2.73 -28.97
C TRP A 901 18.45 -1.31 -29.13
N ILE A 902 19.27 -0.41 -29.70
CA ILE A 902 18.86 0.95 -30.03
C ILE A 902 18.75 1.11 -31.56
N PRO A 903 17.82 1.95 -32.06
CA PRO A 903 17.55 2.13 -33.50
C PRO A 903 18.62 2.96 -34.21
N THR A 904 19.85 2.47 -34.29
CA THR A 904 20.84 3.00 -35.22
C THR A 904 20.58 2.47 -36.63
N ARG A 905 21.04 3.18 -37.68
CA ARG A 905 20.85 2.74 -39.07
C ARG A 905 21.38 1.31 -39.28
N ALA A 906 22.57 0.98 -38.77
CA ALA A 906 23.11 -0.39 -38.89
C ALA A 906 22.19 -1.45 -38.28
N ASN A 907 21.64 -1.19 -37.09
CA ASN A 907 20.75 -2.12 -36.40
C ASN A 907 19.37 -2.21 -37.05
N LEU A 908 18.88 -1.14 -37.67
CA LEU A 908 17.63 -1.13 -38.44
C LEU A 908 17.80 -1.91 -39.77
N THR A 909 18.91 -1.72 -40.49
CA THR A 909 19.22 -2.48 -41.72
C THR A 909 19.36 -3.98 -41.42
N LYS A 910 20.06 -4.36 -40.33
CA LYS A 910 20.13 -5.76 -39.84
C LYS A 910 18.76 -6.39 -39.56
N ARG A 911 17.72 -5.58 -39.39
CA ARG A 911 16.33 -6.02 -39.12
C ARG A 911 15.43 -5.94 -40.35
N GLY A 912 15.99 -5.72 -41.54
CA GLY A 912 15.27 -5.72 -42.82
C GLY A 912 14.63 -4.39 -43.20
N LEU A 913 14.99 -3.27 -42.55
CA LEU A 913 14.56 -1.94 -42.98
C LEU A 913 15.50 -1.43 -44.09
N GLN A 914 14.93 -1.08 -45.24
CA GLN A 914 15.65 -0.51 -46.38
C GLN A 914 16.00 0.96 -46.10
N LEU A 915 17.16 1.18 -45.48
CA LEU A 915 17.66 2.49 -45.07
C LEU A 915 19.14 2.60 -45.41
N ASP A 916 19.57 3.80 -45.83
CA ASP A 916 21.00 4.12 -45.88
C ASP A 916 21.62 3.89 -44.49
N ASN A 917 22.72 3.14 -44.47
CA ASN A 917 23.41 2.74 -43.24
C ASN A 917 24.33 3.86 -42.71
N LYS A 918 24.54 4.94 -43.46
CA LYS A 918 25.38 6.08 -43.06
C LYS A 918 24.82 6.84 -41.84
N CYS A 919 25.74 7.33 -41.02
CA CYS A 919 25.43 8.11 -39.83
C CYS A 919 24.81 9.47 -40.20
N PRO A 920 23.64 9.82 -39.65
CA PRO A 920 22.95 11.08 -39.99
C PRO A 920 23.69 12.33 -39.53
N MET A 921 24.68 12.19 -38.62
CA MET A 921 25.45 13.32 -38.10
C MET A 921 26.70 13.61 -38.94
N CYS A 922 27.46 12.56 -39.33
CA CYS A 922 28.72 12.72 -40.07
C CYS A 922 28.62 12.35 -41.56
N MET A 923 27.55 11.66 -41.97
CA MET A 923 27.24 11.25 -43.35
C MET A 923 28.33 10.41 -44.05
N THR A 924 29.29 9.86 -43.29
CA THR A 924 30.51 9.24 -43.81
C THR A 924 30.59 7.74 -43.48
N GLU A 925 30.50 7.39 -42.20
CA GLU A 925 30.61 6.01 -41.73
C GLU A 925 29.24 5.38 -41.42
N THR A 926 29.20 4.05 -41.36
CA THR A 926 28.02 3.29 -40.93
C THR A 926 27.64 3.60 -39.47
N GLU A 927 26.36 3.90 -39.21
CA GLU A 927 25.85 4.20 -37.87
C GLU A 927 25.71 2.93 -37.00
N THR A 928 26.82 2.45 -36.45
CA THR A 928 26.81 1.46 -35.35
C THR A 928 26.44 2.13 -34.02
N THR A 929 26.08 1.37 -32.97
CA THR A 929 25.79 1.97 -31.65
C THR A 929 27.01 2.69 -31.08
N ILE A 930 28.21 2.11 -31.18
CA ILE A 930 29.44 2.79 -30.74
C ILE A 930 29.70 4.05 -31.57
N HIS A 931 29.44 4.04 -32.89
CA HIS A 931 29.61 5.23 -33.73
C HIS A 931 28.64 6.35 -33.34
N ALA A 932 27.36 6.04 -33.19
CA ALA A 932 26.34 7.03 -32.82
C ALA A 932 26.59 7.68 -31.44
N LEU A 933 27.19 6.95 -30.51
CA LEU A 933 27.31 7.35 -29.11
C LEU A 933 28.70 7.86 -28.73
N TRP A 934 29.74 7.43 -29.45
CA TRP A 934 31.13 7.73 -29.13
C TRP A 934 31.96 8.04 -30.37
N SER A 935 32.14 7.09 -31.30
CA SER A 935 33.20 7.17 -32.33
C SER A 935 32.92 8.09 -33.53
N CYS A 936 31.75 8.71 -33.63
CA CYS A 936 31.45 9.70 -34.67
C CYS A 936 32.38 10.94 -34.64
N ARG A 937 33.00 11.29 -35.76
CA ARG A 937 33.95 12.43 -35.88
C ARG A 937 33.37 13.77 -35.41
N LYS A 938 32.05 13.98 -35.53
CA LYS A 938 31.37 15.18 -35.00
C LYS A 938 31.39 15.26 -33.47
N LEU A 939 31.69 14.16 -32.77
CA LEU A 939 31.88 14.10 -31.32
C LEU A 939 33.36 14.20 -30.90
N GLN A 940 34.31 14.28 -31.84
CA GLN A 940 35.75 14.15 -31.58
C GLN A 940 36.28 15.18 -30.57
N TYR A 941 35.83 16.42 -30.66
CA TYR A 941 36.27 17.46 -29.74
C TYR A 941 35.61 17.32 -28.36
N ALA A 942 34.31 17.00 -28.31
CA ALA A 942 33.60 16.76 -27.07
C ALA A 942 34.19 15.56 -26.30
N ARG A 943 34.68 14.52 -27.01
CA ARG A 943 35.39 13.37 -26.40
C ARG A 943 36.62 13.75 -25.59
N LYS A 944 37.39 14.76 -26.03
CA LYS A 944 38.58 15.23 -25.31
C LYS A 944 38.23 15.89 -23.97
N GLU A 945 37.09 16.57 -23.89
CA GLU A 945 36.62 17.18 -22.64
C GLU A 945 35.91 16.17 -21.71
N TRP A 946 35.30 15.11 -22.26
CA TRP A 946 34.49 14.17 -21.49
C TRP A 946 35.29 13.18 -20.63
N VAL A 947 36.54 12.90 -21.00
CA VAL A 947 37.42 11.97 -20.26
C VAL A 947 38.81 12.60 -20.14
N PRO A 948 39.07 13.40 -19.08
CA PRO A 948 40.36 14.08 -18.89
C PRO A 948 41.56 13.13 -18.79
N SER A 949 41.33 11.88 -18.36
CA SER A 949 42.38 10.93 -17.99
C SER A 949 43.15 10.29 -19.16
N GLY A 950 42.85 10.60 -20.43
CA GLY A 950 43.61 10.14 -21.62
C GLY A 950 43.59 8.63 -21.93
N ARG A 951 43.49 7.75 -20.91
CA ARG A 951 43.66 6.29 -21.00
C ARG A 951 42.54 5.56 -21.75
N VAL A 952 41.32 6.11 -21.79
CA VAL A 952 40.17 5.49 -22.49
C VAL A 952 40.19 5.79 -23.99
N LEU A 953 40.92 6.83 -24.42
CA LEU A 953 40.91 7.36 -25.78
C LEU A 953 41.84 6.61 -26.75
N ILE A 954 42.58 5.60 -26.27
CA ILE A 954 43.64 4.90 -27.03
C ILE A 954 43.11 3.70 -27.83
N ASN A 955 41.98 3.11 -27.41
CA ASN A 955 41.47 1.87 -27.99
C ASN A 955 40.33 2.09 -28.99
N ASN A 956 40.38 1.36 -30.11
CA ASN A 956 39.27 1.23 -31.06
C ASN A 956 38.35 0.08 -30.59
N TYR A 957 37.11 0.42 -30.21
CA TYR A 957 36.12 -0.55 -29.75
C TYR A 957 35.17 -0.97 -30.89
N GLY A 958 34.97 -2.28 -31.06
CA GLY A 958 34.04 -2.83 -32.07
C GLY A 958 32.57 -2.78 -31.63
N GLN A 959 32.29 -2.94 -30.33
CA GLN A 959 30.93 -2.87 -29.78
C GLN A 959 30.84 -1.86 -28.64
N PHE A 960 29.63 -1.36 -28.38
CA PHE A 960 29.42 -0.41 -27.30
C PHE A 960 29.63 -1.02 -25.91
N PHE A 961 29.36 -2.32 -25.75
CA PHE A 961 29.56 -3.04 -24.49
C PHE A 961 31.01 -2.98 -24.03
N ASP A 962 31.96 -3.24 -24.93
CA ASP A 962 33.40 -3.27 -24.59
C ASP A 962 33.87 -1.88 -24.15
N PHE A 963 33.45 -0.84 -24.88
CA PHE A 963 33.74 0.56 -24.54
C PHE A 963 33.23 0.94 -23.15
N ILE A 964 31.95 0.68 -22.86
CA ILE A 964 31.35 1.12 -21.59
C ILE A 964 31.86 0.26 -20.42
N TYR A 965 32.21 -1.00 -20.67
CA TYR A 965 32.82 -1.88 -19.68
C TYR A 965 34.22 -1.43 -19.29
N ASP A 966 35.05 -1.05 -20.26
CA ASP A 966 36.38 -0.51 -19.96
C ASP A 966 36.29 0.86 -19.26
N CYS A 967 35.36 1.72 -19.66
CA CYS A 967 35.07 2.96 -18.92
C CYS A 967 34.70 2.67 -17.45
N PHE A 968 33.90 1.64 -17.19
CA PHE A 968 33.50 1.26 -15.83
C PHE A 968 34.67 0.76 -14.98
N ARG A 969 35.70 0.17 -15.60
CA ARG A 969 36.90 -0.30 -14.91
C ARG A 969 37.92 0.80 -14.67
N LEU A 970 38.00 1.77 -15.59
CA LEU A 970 39.06 2.78 -15.63
C LEU A 970 38.67 4.11 -14.99
N LEU A 971 37.39 4.46 -14.95
CA LEU A 971 36.91 5.75 -14.42
C LEU A 971 36.47 5.62 -12.95
N CYS A 972 36.57 6.73 -12.21
CA CYS A 972 35.95 6.83 -10.91
C CYS A 972 34.42 6.81 -11.02
N ALA A 973 33.71 6.48 -9.94
CA ALA A 973 32.24 6.36 -9.96
C ALA A 973 31.55 7.64 -10.44
N MET A 974 32.01 8.81 -9.99
CA MET A 974 31.42 10.10 -10.35
C MET A 974 31.57 10.40 -11.85
N ASP A 975 32.78 10.25 -12.40
CA ASP A 975 33.04 10.48 -13.83
C ASP A 975 32.28 9.49 -14.71
N PHE A 976 32.20 8.23 -14.29
CA PHE A 976 31.45 7.22 -15.01
C PHE A 976 29.94 7.50 -15.06
N GLU A 977 29.37 8.00 -13.96
CA GLU A 977 27.95 8.41 -13.91
C GLU A 977 27.68 9.60 -14.83
N VAL A 978 28.57 10.59 -14.85
CA VAL A 978 28.50 11.73 -15.78
C VAL A 978 28.59 11.26 -17.23
N LEU A 979 29.50 10.32 -17.54
CA LEU A 979 29.63 9.72 -18.87
C LEU A 979 28.33 9.04 -19.30
N CYS A 980 27.71 8.23 -18.42
CA CYS A 980 26.44 7.55 -18.73
C CYS A 980 25.32 8.54 -19.08
N VAL A 981 25.20 9.64 -18.34
CA VAL A 981 24.22 10.69 -18.61
C VAL A 981 24.55 11.43 -19.92
N THR A 982 25.84 11.69 -20.17
CA THR A 982 26.32 12.38 -21.37
C THR A 982 26.01 11.56 -22.63
N VAL A 983 26.33 10.27 -22.63
CA VAL A 983 26.04 9.36 -23.75
C VAL A 983 24.53 9.27 -24.03
N TRP A 984 23.70 9.30 -22.98
CA TRP A 984 22.25 9.40 -23.14
C TRP A 984 21.80 10.75 -23.73
N LYS A 985 22.41 11.86 -23.33
CA LYS A 985 22.13 13.20 -23.86
C LYS A 985 22.50 13.31 -25.35
N VAL A 986 23.64 12.73 -25.76
CA VAL A 986 24.07 12.64 -27.16
C VAL A 986 23.02 11.92 -28.01
N TRP A 987 22.54 10.77 -27.52
CA TRP A 987 21.46 10.04 -28.19
C TRP A 987 20.19 10.88 -28.35
N CYS A 988 19.81 11.62 -27.31
CA CYS A 988 18.66 12.54 -27.38
C CYS A 988 18.89 13.65 -28.41
N ALA A 989 20.06 14.29 -28.42
CA ALA A 989 20.42 15.34 -29.37
C ALA A 989 20.39 14.82 -30.82
N ARG A 990 20.94 13.64 -31.07
CA ARG A 990 20.88 12.95 -32.37
C ARG A 990 19.43 12.74 -32.82
N ASN A 991 18.54 12.28 -31.93
CA ASN A 991 17.14 12.05 -32.29
C ASN A 991 16.38 13.35 -32.57
N SER A 992 16.63 14.41 -31.80
CA SER A 992 16.05 15.73 -32.07
C SER A 992 16.55 16.32 -33.38
N PHE A 993 17.82 16.09 -33.75
CA PHE A 993 18.33 16.46 -35.06
C PHE A 993 17.63 15.68 -36.18
N LEU A 994 17.50 14.35 -36.03
CA LEU A 994 16.93 13.50 -37.06
C LEU A 994 15.40 13.65 -37.24
N HIS A 995 14.66 13.87 -36.16
CA HIS A 995 13.19 13.92 -36.19
C HIS A 995 12.62 15.33 -36.15
N ASP A 996 13.22 16.25 -35.40
CA ASP A 996 12.68 17.60 -35.17
C ASP A 996 13.45 18.69 -35.94
N ARG A 997 14.50 18.31 -36.69
CA ARG A 997 15.47 19.22 -37.37
C ARG A 997 16.08 20.28 -36.44
N LYS A 998 16.06 20.06 -35.13
CA LYS A 998 16.65 20.96 -34.13
C LYS A 998 18.14 20.67 -33.97
N ARG A 999 18.98 21.67 -34.24
CA ARG A 999 20.42 21.59 -33.94
C ARG A 999 20.63 21.84 -32.45
N HIS A 1000 21.15 20.84 -31.75
CA HIS A 1000 21.62 21.00 -30.38
C HIS A 1000 23.14 21.10 -30.38
N ASP A 1001 23.64 22.05 -29.60
CA ASP A 1001 25.06 22.13 -29.30
C ASP A 1001 25.48 20.92 -28.45
N VAL A 1002 26.15 19.95 -29.08
CA VAL A 1002 26.60 18.71 -28.41
C VAL A 1002 27.72 19.01 -27.41
N TRP A 1003 28.43 20.13 -27.59
CA TRP A 1003 29.56 20.55 -26.78
C TRP A 1003 29.17 20.82 -25.32
N ASN A 1004 28.00 21.43 -25.09
CA ASN A 1004 27.48 21.70 -23.76
C ASN A 1004 26.87 20.47 -23.03
N SER A 1005 26.90 19.28 -23.64
CA SER A 1005 26.24 18.07 -23.08
C SER A 1005 26.85 17.61 -21.75
N MET A 1006 28.15 17.82 -21.51
CA MET A 1006 28.81 17.36 -20.30
C MET A 1006 28.52 18.26 -19.10
N ASN A 1007 28.61 19.58 -19.28
CA ASN A 1007 28.27 20.54 -18.23
C ASN A 1007 26.79 20.38 -17.83
N TRP A 1008 25.91 20.24 -18.83
CA TRP A 1008 24.51 19.90 -18.57
C TRP A 1008 24.37 18.58 -17.81
N SER A 1009 25.13 17.54 -18.17
CA SER A 1009 25.07 16.23 -17.50
C SER A 1009 25.54 16.29 -16.04
N ARG A 1010 26.60 17.07 -15.73
CA ARG A 1010 27.06 17.31 -14.36
C ARG A 1010 26.00 18.03 -13.53
N VAL A 1011 25.38 19.07 -14.07
CA VAL A 1011 24.31 19.82 -13.41
C VAL A 1011 23.06 18.94 -13.22
N PHE A 1012 22.63 18.24 -14.26
CA PHE A 1012 21.49 17.34 -14.22
C PHE A 1012 21.69 16.20 -13.20
N LEU A 1013 22.90 15.64 -13.15
CA LEU A 1013 23.25 14.61 -12.18
C LEU A 1013 23.34 15.17 -10.76
N GLY A 1014 24.01 16.30 -10.57
CA GLY A 1014 24.07 16.98 -9.27
C GLY A 1014 22.68 17.29 -8.71
N ALA A 1015 21.79 17.83 -9.55
CA ALA A 1015 20.39 18.05 -9.19
C ALA A 1015 19.62 16.75 -8.93
N PHE A 1016 19.96 15.63 -9.57
CA PHE A 1016 19.37 14.32 -9.27
C PHE A 1016 19.88 13.76 -7.93
N GLN A 1017 21.16 13.95 -7.60
CA GLN A 1017 21.82 13.38 -6.42
C GLN A 1017 21.55 14.19 -5.14
N GLN A 1018 21.53 15.52 -5.22
CA GLN A 1018 21.17 16.42 -4.11
C GLN A 1018 19.73 16.20 -3.61
N ARG A 1019 18.87 15.57 -4.40
CA ARG A 1019 17.50 15.17 -4.01
C ARG A 1019 17.45 14.06 -2.95
N GLY A 1020 18.59 13.59 -2.42
CA GLY A 1020 18.67 12.82 -1.18
C GLY A 1020 17.76 11.58 -1.15
N TYR A 1021 18.02 10.60 -2.02
CA TYR A 1021 17.27 9.35 -2.01
C TYR A 1021 17.88 8.35 -1.03
N VAL A 1022 17.53 8.48 0.26
CA VAL A 1022 17.59 7.31 1.14
C VAL A 1022 16.51 6.36 0.66
N VAL A 1023 16.91 5.26 0.03
CA VAL A 1023 16.07 4.06 -0.01
C VAL A 1023 15.74 3.79 1.46
N PRO A 1024 14.47 3.78 1.90
CA PRO A 1024 14.17 3.23 3.20
C PRO A 1024 14.43 1.73 3.06
N ASP A 1025 15.68 1.35 3.33
CA ASP A 1025 15.97 -0.03 3.64
C ASP A 1025 15.25 -0.30 4.95
N LYS A 1026 14.46 -1.37 4.96
CA LYS A 1026 13.77 -1.80 6.17
C LYS A 1026 14.83 -2.37 7.11
N GLY A 1027 15.60 -1.54 7.79
CA GLY A 1027 16.63 -2.06 8.70
C GLY A 1027 17.63 -1.11 9.35
N VAL A 1028 17.74 0.17 9.01
CA VAL A 1028 18.78 1.03 9.63
C VAL A 1028 18.14 2.08 10.54
N LYS A 1029 18.47 2.03 11.83
CA LYS A 1029 18.21 3.09 12.81
C LYS A 1029 18.96 4.34 12.35
N ASN A 1030 18.25 5.42 11.99
CA ASN A 1030 18.87 6.70 11.71
C ASN A 1030 19.31 7.34 13.04
N ASN A 1031 20.63 7.49 13.23
CA ASN A 1031 21.17 8.44 14.20
C ASN A 1031 20.89 9.85 13.66
N LEU A 1032 20.06 10.59 14.38
CA LEU A 1032 19.77 12.00 14.15
C LEU A 1032 20.93 12.81 14.75
N ASN A 1033 21.89 13.23 13.91
CA ASN A 1033 22.76 14.34 14.28
C ASN A 1033 22.13 15.64 13.81
N GLU A 1034 21.77 16.44 14.82
CA GLU A 1034 21.60 17.89 14.89
C GLU A 1034 21.54 18.67 13.57
N ILE A 1035 20.33 19.11 13.21
CA ILE A 1035 20.15 20.40 12.55
C ILE A 1035 19.65 21.34 13.64
N GLN A 1036 20.54 22.18 14.17
CA GLN A 1036 20.14 23.28 15.04
C GLN A 1036 19.19 24.20 14.29
N TRP A 1037 18.00 24.39 14.87
CA TRP A 1037 16.99 25.31 14.36
C TRP A 1037 17.33 26.73 14.84
N GLN A 1038 17.40 27.69 13.92
CA GLN A 1038 17.36 29.11 14.24
C GLN A 1038 15.93 29.63 14.06
N SER A 1039 15.47 30.42 15.02
CA SER A 1039 14.16 31.09 14.97
C SER A 1039 14.08 32.02 13.76
N PRO A 1040 12.90 32.14 13.09
CA PRO A 1040 12.62 33.31 12.29
C PRO A 1040 12.70 34.56 13.17
N ASP A 1041 13.38 35.59 12.71
CA ASP A 1041 13.32 36.91 13.32
C ASP A 1041 11.86 37.40 13.34
N GLN A 1042 11.49 37.99 14.48
CA GLN A 1042 10.12 38.38 14.82
C GLN A 1042 9.47 39.25 13.73
N GLY A 1043 8.26 38.85 13.33
CA GLY A 1043 7.34 39.59 12.47
C GLY A 1043 5.94 39.02 12.59
#